data_AF-A0A1Y5PK69-F1
#
_entry.id   AF-A0A1Y5PK69-F1
#
_cell.length_a   1.000
_cell.length_b   1.000
_cell.length_c   1.000
_cell.angle_alpha   90.00
_cell.angle_beta   90.00
_cell.angle_gamma   90.00
#
_symmetry.space_group_name_H-M   'P 1'
#
loop_
_entity.id
_entity.type
_entity.pdbx_description
1 polymer ?
#
loop_
_entity_poly.entity_id
_entity_poly.type
_entity_poly.pdbx_seq_one_letter_code
_entity_poly.pdbx_strand_id
1 'polypeptide(L)'
;MSSTAFGLRVGSAAFAMSLGLAVAACPGVAVADTPDGGSASQPSKPSKSSMGTSRRAAQEPSGGKVDAPRKSTRTPSASRPASGTRSQAQMPATNDSTSAPETDSSKSASSSATSATAEPAAAEQVSATSQPAAVSAPKALVAPARQAAAAALSPADIVSGFLSLFGIKGLPPSPVQLLTGMLALIRREIESLLRRPTAVPSVSITDTSLVEGNAGTNDAAFTVTLSKTSTKTVTVTYTTADGTATAGQDYAASTGTVTFAPGVVSQVINVAVFGDTAVEPTETFTVVLSGPSAATISRATAKATITDDDDATVPQLPSVSIGNASKAEGNGGTSNISFTVTLSKAATGVVTVNYATSNGTATAGQDYTAATGTVTFAAGETSKTITVAVTGDATVEPTETFTVTLSSPAGASIATASATGTITNDDTATAPGGTAQWGKSFFAPYVDMGAYPVPNLLALSKTYGTSLVTLGFMQADENGNLAWAGLAALEPNSTNEQAIAINSSIATFKAAGGDVMISFGGAAGTSIAQYYATKGRTAQQLADAYATVVDTYGVTHLDFDIEGAAVADPASVTLNAQALALLQKAKPEVQIWYTLPVLPTGLTADGVNVVDTALKAGVTLAGVNVMAMDYGESAAPTSGPNAKTMGAYAIEAAESTYAQVSALYTARSKTFSWSQIGVTPMLGVNDVLTEVFTVADAQALEDFARTKGIGMLSMWQVLRDIPGTLGQSTTGASGLSDPVGSFSNVFNDYGTINVVDYTNAAGGGGGGGGTPVTGGTSTTIGWAWGANPVLTFDPAKDTLDFVWMQAQEFDVSDKSGSTVITIVGNNSSYTLAGVTLSQLQIGNIIAKDTGTLAKWQSLIDSAKAV
;
A
#
# COMPACT_ATOMS: atom_id res chain seq x y z
N MET A 1 -9.10 -63.35 16.49
CA MET A 1 -7.99 -64.32 16.56
C MET A 1 -7.22 -64.26 15.23
N SER A 2 -5.96 -64.71 15.20
CA SER A 2 -5.07 -64.57 14.03
C SER A 2 -4.48 -65.93 13.62
N SER A 3 -4.17 -66.10 12.33
CA SER A 3 -3.45 -67.25 11.74
C SER A 3 -4.19 -68.60 11.82
N THR A 4 -3.81 -69.68 11.11
CA THR A 4 -2.74 -69.97 10.12
C THR A 4 -3.36 -70.51 8.82
N ALA A 5 -2.85 -70.36 7.58
CA ALA A 5 -1.50 -70.31 7.00
C ALA A 5 -0.89 -71.68 6.60
N PHE A 6 -0.64 -71.86 5.29
CA PHE A 6 0.44 -72.68 4.69
C PHE A 6 0.64 -72.26 3.21
N GLY A 7 1.83 -72.46 2.62
CA GLY A 7 2.15 -72.04 1.24
C GLY A 7 3.55 -72.48 0.78
N LEU A 8 4.02 -72.03 -0.41
CA LEU A 8 5.39 -72.28 -0.89
C LEU A 8 5.91 -71.23 -1.91
N ARG A 9 7.20 -71.35 -2.28
CA ARG A 9 8.04 -70.44 -3.10
C ARG A 9 7.76 -70.60 -4.64
N VAL A 10 8.34 -69.88 -5.62
CA VAL A 10 9.66 -69.22 -5.83
C VAL A 10 9.54 -68.13 -6.95
N GLY A 11 10.36 -67.06 -7.01
CA GLY A 11 10.59 -66.34 -8.30
C GLY A 11 11.04 -64.84 -8.31
N SER A 12 12.35 -64.59 -8.27
CA SER A 12 13.16 -63.43 -8.70
C SER A 12 12.60 -62.11 -9.33
N ALA A 13 12.89 -60.98 -8.65
CA ALA A 13 13.71 -59.81 -9.08
C ALA A 13 13.28 -58.71 -10.13
N ALA A 14 13.83 -57.49 -9.89
CA ALA A 14 14.25 -56.42 -10.84
C ALA A 14 13.29 -55.29 -11.34
N PHE A 15 13.14 -54.26 -10.50
CA PHE A 15 13.45 -52.81 -10.70
C PHE A 15 13.44 -52.11 -12.11
N ALA A 16 12.55 -51.10 -12.24
CA ALA A 16 12.71 -49.72 -12.81
C ALA A 16 12.93 -49.38 -14.32
N MET A 17 12.22 -48.31 -14.75
CA MET A 17 12.53 -47.32 -15.82
C MET A 17 12.53 -47.77 -17.31
N SER A 18 12.25 -46.92 -18.33
CA SER A 18 11.89 -45.48 -18.40
C SER A 18 11.21 -45.09 -19.75
N LEU A 19 10.65 -43.85 -19.81
CA LEU A 19 10.44 -42.92 -20.97
C LEU A 19 9.81 -43.38 -22.30
N GLY A 20 8.94 -42.52 -22.89
CA GLY A 20 8.76 -42.44 -24.34
C GLY A 20 7.51 -41.72 -24.89
N LEU A 21 7.73 -40.74 -25.80
CA LEU A 21 6.80 -40.18 -26.82
C LEU A 21 5.58 -39.35 -26.32
N ALA A 22 5.03 -38.39 -27.08
CA ALA A 22 5.52 -37.65 -28.27
C ALA A 22 4.71 -36.35 -28.54
N VAL A 23 5.28 -35.47 -29.38
CA VAL A 23 4.71 -34.21 -29.90
C VAL A 23 3.89 -34.42 -31.19
N ALA A 24 2.78 -33.69 -31.36
CA ALA A 24 2.21 -33.27 -32.66
C ALA A 24 1.14 -32.17 -32.47
N ALA A 25 0.86 -31.34 -33.50
CA ALA A 25 -0.12 -30.24 -33.44
C ALA A 25 -0.76 -29.91 -34.81
N CYS A 26 -1.91 -29.20 -34.78
CA CYS A 26 -2.61 -28.55 -35.93
C CYS A 26 -3.18 -29.52 -37.01
N PRO A 27 -3.95 -29.07 -38.05
CA PRO A 27 -4.39 -27.70 -38.41
C PRO A 27 -5.91 -27.53 -38.78
N GLY A 28 -6.33 -26.31 -39.12
CA GLY A 28 -7.58 -25.97 -39.86
C GLY A 28 -8.49 -24.96 -39.12
N VAL A 29 -8.85 -23.74 -39.58
CA VAL A 29 -9.25 -23.16 -40.90
C VAL A 29 -10.70 -23.52 -41.30
N ALA A 30 -11.63 -22.60 -41.61
CA ALA A 30 -11.76 -21.13 -41.44
C ALA A 30 -13.18 -20.65 -41.88
N VAL A 31 -13.58 -19.39 -41.53
CA VAL A 31 -14.42 -18.41 -42.32
C VAL A 31 -15.82 -18.86 -42.82
N ALA A 32 -16.92 -18.09 -42.86
CA ALA A 32 -17.23 -16.65 -42.75
C ALA A 32 -18.51 -16.44 -41.87
N ASP A 33 -19.24 -15.30 -41.78
CA ASP A 33 -19.34 -14.10 -42.60
C ASP A 33 -19.71 -12.83 -41.79
N THR A 34 -19.43 -11.67 -42.36
CA THR A 34 -20.02 -10.35 -42.00
C THR A 34 -20.73 -9.81 -43.25
N PRO A 35 -21.67 -8.84 -43.16
CA PRO A 35 -21.29 -7.41 -43.13
C PRO A 35 -22.31 -6.58 -42.31
N ASP A 36 -22.38 -5.24 -42.28
CA ASP A 36 -21.68 -4.09 -42.89
C ASP A 36 -21.53 -3.02 -41.76
N GLY A 37 -20.73 -1.96 -41.82
CA GLY A 37 -19.88 -1.39 -42.88
C GLY A 37 -19.78 0.13 -42.63
N GLY A 38 -18.62 0.65 -42.19
CA GLY A 38 -17.72 1.43 -43.06
C GLY A 38 -17.89 2.95 -42.86
N SER A 39 -16.93 3.82 -43.21
CA SER A 39 -15.51 3.63 -43.55
C SER A 39 -14.73 4.93 -43.13
N ALA A 40 -13.56 4.80 -42.50
CA ALA A 40 -12.22 4.90 -43.10
C ALA A 40 -11.77 6.29 -43.62
N SER A 41 -10.68 6.83 -43.05
CA SER A 41 -9.41 6.99 -43.79
C SER A 41 -8.25 7.60 -42.97
N GLN A 42 -7.04 7.19 -43.33
CA GLN A 42 -5.71 7.71 -42.98
C GLN A 42 -4.85 7.59 -44.26
N PRO A 43 -3.56 8.04 -44.33
CA PRO A 43 -2.75 8.80 -43.38
C PRO A 43 -2.09 10.07 -44.00
N SER A 44 -1.26 10.82 -43.24
CA SER A 44 0.02 11.37 -43.76
C SER A 44 0.88 12.12 -42.70
N LYS A 45 2.19 12.18 -43.00
CA LYS A 45 3.28 13.01 -42.44
C LYS A 45 4.23 13.30 -43.63
N PRO A 46 5.21 14.23 -43.57
CA PRO A 46 5.39 15.40 -42.70
C PRO A 46 5.66 16.71 -43.50
N SER A 47 5.86 17.86 -42.84
CA SER A 47 6.59 19.00 -43.44
C SER A 47 7.21 19.95 -42.39
N LYS A 48 8.04 20.90 -42.84
CA LYS A 48 8.81 21.88 -42.05
C LYS A 48 8.42 23.33 -42.39
N SER A 49 9.12 24.28 -41.77
CA SER A 49 9.17 25.73 -42.03
C SER A 49 7.98 26.55 -41.50
N SER A 50 8.09 27.85 -41.22
CA SER A 50 9.09 28.73 -40.54
C SER A 50 8.70 30.18 -40.90
N MET A 51 9.31 31.18 -40.24
CA MET A 51 8.90 32.60 -40.27
C MET A 51 7.53 32.86 -39.59
N GLY A 52 7.29 34.03 -38.99
CA GLY A 52 8.20 35.15 -38.84
C GLY A 52 7.67 36.26 -37.94
N THR A 53 8.61 37.04 -37.41
CA THR A 53 8.45 38.29 -36.66
C THR A 53 7.39 39.26 -37.20
N SER A 54 6.71 40.01 -36.32
CA SER A 54 7.10 41.41 -36.04
C SER A 54 6.29 42.11 -34.91
N ARG A 55 6.80 43.27 -34.49
CA ARG A 55 6.38 44.11 -33.36
C ARG A 55 5.25 45.09 -33.72
N ARG A 56 4.42 45.43 -32.71
CA ARG A 56 4.06 46.81 -32.26
C ARG A 56 3.29 46.68 -30.94
N ALA A 57 3.57 47.35 -29.83
CA ALA A 57 4.11 48.70 -29.53
C ALA A 57 3.06 49.83 -29.55
N ALA A 58 2.49 50.08 -28.36
CA ALA A 58 1.92 51.35 -27.90
C ALA A 58 1.84 51.33 -26.35
N GLN A 59 1.80 52.43 -25.59
CA GLN A 59 2.54 53.71 -25.59
C GLN A 59 1.98 54.55 -24.41
N GLU A 60 2.82 55.15 -23.58
CA GLU A 60 2.38 56.03 -22.49
C GLU A 60 1.76 57.35 -22.98
N PRO A 61 1.02 58.05 -22.10
CA PRO A 61 1.28 59.47 -21.88
C PRO A 61 1.61 59.80 -20.40
N SER A 62 2.32 60.90 -20.16
CA SER A 62 2.90 61.26 -18.86
C SER A 62 2.72 62.73 -18.45
N GLY A 63 2.94 63.03 -17.16
CA GLY A 63 2.84 64.37 -16.53
C GLY A 63 1.43 64.68 -15.99
N GLY A 64 1.26 65.40 -14.87
CA GLY A 64 2.15 66.05 -13.89
C GLY A 64 1.30 66.99 -12.99
N LYS A 65 1.76 67.66 -11.91
CA LYS A 65 3.06 67.78 -11.23
C LYS A 65 2.82 68.58 -9.91
N VAL A 66 3.63 68.38 -8.85
CA VAL A 66 3.62 69.12 -7.53
C VAL A 66 2.30 69.08 -6.73
N ASP A 67 2.24 69.15 -5.38
CA ASP A 67 3.10 69.87 -4.42
C ASP A 67 3.25 69.18 -3.03
N ALA A 68 4.17 69.70 -2.21
CA ALA A 68 4.39 69.38 -0.78
C ALA A 68 5.06 70.59 -0.08
N PRO A 69 5.36 70.62 1.24
CA PRO A 69 5.05 69.67 2.34
C PRO A 69 4.47 70.36 3.60
N ARG A 70 4.23 69.61 4.70
CA ARG A 70 4.43 70.14 6.08
C ARG A 70 4.61 69.05 7.15
N LYS A 71 5.53 69.29 8.08
CA LYS A 71 5.69 68.57 9.37
C LYS A 71 4.83 69.24 10.44
N SER A 72 4.38 68.54 11.49
CA SER A 72 5.01 68.62 12.84
C SER A 72 4.25 67.84 13.94
N THR A 73 4.97 66.97 14.65
CA THR A 73 4.93 66.70 16.12
C THR A 73 3.70 67.10 16.97
N ARG A 74 3.16 66.14 17.76
CA ARG A 74 3.23 66.19 19.24
C ARG A 74 2.73 64.94 19.99
N THR A 75 3.43 64.63 21.09
CA THR A 75 3.04 63.86 22.29
C THR A 75 3.64 64.62 23.50
N PRO A 76 3.40 64.24 24.78
CA PRO A 76 2.40 63.34 25.36
C PRO A 76 1.53 64.04 26.45
N SER A 77 0.72 63.29 27.20
CA SER A 77 0.49 63.54 28.63
C SER A 77 0.05 62.25 29.34
N ALA A 78 0.27 62.16 30.66
CA ALA A 78 -0.10 61.00 31.48
C ALA A 78 -0.39 61.42 32.93
N SER A 79 -1.22 60.65 33.65
CA SER A 79 -1.41 60.82 35.10
C SER A 79 -1.94 59.54 35.77
N ARG A 80 -1.24 59.11 36.82
CA ARG A 80 -1.64 58.12 37.86
C ARG A 80 -1.66 58.88 39.21
N PRO A 81 -2.29 58.41 40.31
CA PRO A 81 -1.63 57.40 41.17
C PRO A 81 -2.53 56.49 42.04
N ALA A 82 -1.91 55.42 42.59
CA ALA A 82 -2.20 54.78 43.90
C ALA A 82 -3.56 54.03 44.16
N SER A 83 -3.66 53.04 45.08
CA SER A 83 -2.67 52.04 45.60
C SER A 83 -3.32 50.99 46.52
N GLY A 84 -2.99 49.70 46.36
CA GLY A 84 -3.13 48.64 47.39
C GLY A 84 -4.55 48.07 47.66
N THR A 85 -4.73 46.91 48.30
CA THR A 85 -3.77 45.83 48.67
C THR A 85 -4.48 44.46 48.88
N ARG A 86 -3.71 43.37 48.77
CA ARG A 86 -4.01 41.94 49.08
C ARG A 86 -5.08 41.62 50.15
N SER A 87 -5.85 40.54 49.93
CA SER A 87 -5.57 39.24 50.58
C SER A 87 -6.20 38.05 49.84
N GLN A 88 -5.60 36.85 50.01
CA GLN A 88 -6.21 35.54 49.75
C GLN A 88 -6.72 34.94 51.08
N ALA A 89 -7.61 33.94 51.05
CA ALA A 89 -7.28 32.55 51.43
C ALA A 89 -8.53 31.64 51.67
N GLN A 90 -8.39 30.38 51.24
CA GLN A 90 -8.94 29.12 51.78
C GLN A 90 -10.45 28.76 51.81
N MET A 91 -10.68 27.54 51.29
CA MET A 91 -11.76 26.54 51.51
C MET A 91 -11.65 25.90 52.94
N PRO A 92 -12.54 24.99 53.44
CA PRO A 92 -13.33 24.00 52.66
C PRO A 92 -14.70 23.46 53.20
N ALA A 93 -15.27 22.53 52.40
CA ALA A 93 -15.90 21.24 52.78
C ALA A 93 -17.44 21.05 52.99
N THR A 94 -17.91 19.99 52.31
CA THR A 94 -18.94 18.97 52.69
C THR A 94 -20.46 19.17 52.49
N ASN A 95 -21.11 18.00 52.29
CA ASN A 95 -22.47 17.64 51.84
C ASN A 95 -23.59 17.96 52.90
N ASP A 96 -24.90 17.64 52.77
CA ASP A 96 -25.59 16.57 52.01
C ASP A 96 -27.14 16.73 51.92
N SER A 97 -27.78 16.00 50.98
CA SER A 97 -29.18 15.48 51.03
C SER A 97 -30.39 16.47 51.02
N THR A 98 -31.66 16.16 50.63
CA THR A 98 -32.32 15.15 49.73
C THR A 98 -33.80 15.54 49.43
N SER A 99 -34.42 14.88 48.43
CA SER A 99 -35.86 14.50 48.29
C SER A 99 -36.97 15.50 47.84
N ALA A 100 -37.86 14.98 46.97
CA ALA A 100 -39.02 15.57 46.26
C ALA A 100 -40.38 15.34 47.03
N PRO A 101 -41.63 15.14 46.49
CA PRO A 101 -42.16 14.95 45.10
C PRO A 101 -43.58 15.57 44.74
N GLU A 102 -44.21 15.10 43.62
CA GLU A 102 -45.69 15.14 43.24
C GLU A 102 -46.35 16.47 42.74
N THR A 103 -47.49 16.61 41.99
CA THR A 103 -48.47 15.81 41.12
C THR A 103 -49.42 16.83 40.37
N ASP A 104 -50.34 16.59 39.40
CA ASP A 104 -50.63 15.60 38.31
C ASP A 104 -51.73 16.11 37.27
N SER A 105 -51.86 15.42 36.10
CA SER A 105 -52.85 15.31 34.98
C SER A 105 -54.15 16.16 34.75
N SER A 106 -54.55 16.37 33.45
CA SER A 106 -55.69 15.63 32.77
C SER A 106 -56.42 16.24 31.50
N LYS A 107 -56.51 15.43 30.41
CA LYS A 107 -57.64 15.08 29.45
C LYS A 107 -58.43 16.02 28.46
N SER A 108 -58.72 15.42 27.26
CA SER A 108 -59.95 15.44 26.37
C SER A 108 -60.02 16.35 25.08
N ALA A 109 -60.85 16.11 24.01
CA ALA A 109 -61.30 14.88 23.27
C ALA A 109 -62.19 15.15 21.99
N SER A 110 -62.26 14.19 21.02
CA SER A 110 -63.41 13.75 20.13
C SER A 110 -63.56 14.11 18.60
N SER A 111 -64.28 13.23 17.84
CA SER A 111 -64.69 13.18 16.39
C SER A 111 -63.62 12.73 15.33
N SER A 112 -63.82 12.00 14.18
CA SER A 112 -64.88 11.26 13.40
C SER A 112 -65.83 12.03 12.42
N ALA A 113 -66.27 11.58 11.21
CA ALA A 113 -65.98 10.49 10.21
C ALA A 113 -66.85 10.76 8.88
N THR A 114 -67.08 9.98 7.78
CA THR A 114 -66.86 8.56 7.32
C THR A 114 -67.06 8.35 5.77
N SER A 115 -66.54 7.24 5.19
CA SER A 115 -67.03 6.37 4.05
C SER A 115 -67.28 6.78 2.55
N ALA A 116 -66.48 6.17 1.64
CA ALA A 116 -66.84 5.21 0.53
C ALA A 116 -67.23 5.55 -0.96
N THR A 117 -66.56 4.81 -1.88
CA THR A 117 -66.98 4.16 -3.19
C THR A 117 -67.14 4.86 -4.57
N ALA A 118 -66.61 4.16 -5.62
CA ALA A 118 -67.08 3.97 -7.03
C ALA A 118 -66.19 4.42 -8.24
N GLU A 119 -66.44 3.79 -9.40
CA GLU A 119 -65.65 3.67 -10.68
C GLU A 119 -66.55 4.12 -11.91
N PRO A 120 -66.34 3.86 -13.24
CA PRO A 120 -65.21 3.34 -14.08
C PRO A 120 -64.99 3.93 -15.54
N ALA A 121 -63.97 3.40 -16.25
CA ALA A 121 -63.91 2.99 -17.71
C ALA A 121 -63.72 3.94 -18.94
N ALA A 122 -63.16 3.31 -20.02
CA ALA A 122 -63.14 3.61 -21.49
C ALA A 122 -62.09 4.61 -22.09
N ALA A 123 -61.58 4.49 -23.34
CA ALA A 123 -61.40 3.37 -24.33
C ALA A 123 -60.52 3.79 -25.57
N GLU A 124 -60.16 2.82 -26.44
CA GLU A 124 -59.67 2.94 -27.86
C GLU A 124 -58.26 3.52 -28.19
N GLN A 125 -57.60 3.25 -29.36
CA GLN A 125 -57.39 2.01 -30.17
C GLN A 125 -56.29 2.22 -31.28
N VAL A 126 -56.19 1.31 -32.28
CA VAL A 126 -55.43 1.39 -33.58
C VAL A 126 -53.87 1.22 -33.50
N SER A 127 -53.12 0.54 -34.40
CA SER A 127 -53.22 -0.63 -35.33
C SER A 127 -51.78 -0.89 -35.89
N ALA A 128 -51.37 -1.83 -36.79
CA ALA A 128 -51.91 -2.96 -37.56
C ALA A 128 -50.72 -3.94 -37.86
N THR A 129 -50.82 -5.27 -37.79
CA THR A 129 -51.28 -6.27 -38.81
C THR A 129 -50.39 -6.50 -40.05
N SER A 130 -50.13 -7.79 -40.34
CA SER A 130 -49.90 -8.44 -41.68
C SER A 130 -48.50 -9.02 -42.02
N GLN A 131 -48.53 -9.99 -42.95
CA GLN A 131 -47.46 -10.93 -43.36
C GLN A 131 -47.49 -11.10 -44.89
N PRO A 132 -46.33 -11.14 -45.58
CA PRO A 132 -46.06 -12.18 -46.60
C PRO A 132 -44.60 -12.71 -46.53
N ALA A 133 -44.20 -13.92 -46.93
CA ALA A 133 -44.65 -14.88 -47.96
C ALA A 133 -43.88 -14.87 -49.32
N ALA A 134 -42.60 -15.26 -49.25
CA ALA A 134 -41.97 -16.36 -50.03
C ALA A 134 -41.62 -16.26 -51.55
N VAL A 135 -40.75 -17.19 -51.95
CA VAL A 135 -40.43 -17.75 -53.31
C VAL A 135 -39.52 -16.95 -54.26
N SER A 136 -38.29 -17.43 -54.47
CA SER A 136 -37.87 -18.10 -55.74
C SER A 136 -36.40 -18.59 -55.72
N ALA A 137 -36.10 -19.62 -56.52
CA ALA A 137 -34.75 -20.15 -56.79
C ALA A 137 -34.46 -20.05 -58.31
N PRO A 138 -33.21 -20.33 -58.79
CA PRO A 138 -33.10 -21.45 -59.75
C PRO A 138 -31.74 -22.19 -59.87
N LYS A 139 -31.82 -23.47 -60.33
CA LYS A 139 -30.81 -24.30 -61.06
C LYS A 139 -29.53 -24.76 -60.29
N ALA A 140 -29.04 -26.01 -60.32
CA ALA A 140 -28.88 -27.12 -61.31
C ALA A 140 -27.45 -27.15 -61.97
N LEU A 141 -26.80 -28.27 -62.38
CA LEU A 141 -27.23 -29.65 -62.72
C LEU A 141 -26.02 -30.67 -62.76
N VAL A 142 -26.25 -32.02 -62.68
CA VAL A 142 -25.30 -33.19 -62.97
C VAL A 142 -24.15 -33.43 -61.92
N ALA A 143 -23.63 -34.61 -61.48
CA ALA A 143 -23.65 -36.09 -61.74
C ALA A 143 -22.51 -36.69 -62.64
N PRO A 144 -22.26 -38.04 -62.81
CA PRO A 144 -22.66 -39.27 -62.08
C PRO A 144 -21.51 -40.34 -61.84
N ALA A 145 -21.88 -41.59 -61.47
CA ALA A 145 -21.12 -42.90 -61.46
C ALA A 145 -20.14 -43.18 -60.28
N ARG A 146 -19.88 -44.43 -59.83
CA ARG A 146 -19.94 -45.81 -60.42
C ARG A 146 -20.72 -46.87 -59.58
N GLN A 147 -20.86 -48.08 -60.14
CA GLN A 147 -21.58 -49.24 -59.55
C GLN A 147 -20.65 -50.34 -58.98
N ALA A 148 -21.22 -51.19 -58.11
CA ALA A 148 -20.87 -52.60 -57.89
C ALA A 148 -22.17 -53.41 -57.62
N ALA A 149 -22.20 -54.74 -57.84
CA ALA A 149 -23.44 -55.52 -57.68
C ALA A 149 -23.23 -57.04 -57.44
N ALA A 150 -23.93 -57.59 -56.44
CA ALA A 150 -24.31 -59.00 -56.26
C ALA A 150 -25.50 -59.02 -55.28
N ALA A 151 -26.71 -59.50 -55.61
CA ALA A 151 -27.17 -60.83 -56.07
C ALA A 151 -27.53 -61.76 -54.89
N ALA A 152 -28.77 -62.28 -54.89
CA ALA A 152 -29.35 -63.10 -53.82
C ALA A 152 -29.54 -64.58 -54.24
N LEU A 153 -29.61 -65.49 -53.27
CA LEU A 153 -29.88 -66.91 -53.46
C LEU A 153 -31.00 -67.40 -52.52
N SER A 154 -31.67 -68.50 -52.89
CA SER A 154 -32.88 -68.96 -52.22
C SER A 154 -32.62 -70.12 -51.23
N PRO A 155 -33.51 -70.34 -50.23
CA PRO A 155 -33.38 -71.48 -49.33
C PRO A 155 -33.51 -72.87 -50.00
N ALA A 156 -34.02 -72.95 -51.24
CA ALA A 156 -34.17 -74.24 -51.93
C ALA A 156 -32.82 -74.84 -52.34
N ASP A 157 -31.88 -74.00 -52.74
CA ASP A 157 -30.60 -74.41 -53.33
C ASP A 157 -29.63 -75.04 -52.30
N ILE A 158 -29.81 -74.71 -51.02
CA ILE A 158 -28.98 -75.20 -49.91
C ILE A 158 -29.34 -76.64 -49.52
N VAL A 159 -30.61 -77.05 -49.66
CA VAL A 159 -31.09 -78.37 -49.21
C VAL A 159 -30.75 -79.48 -50.20
N SER A 160 -30.79 -79.20 -51.50
CA SER A 160 -30.37 -80.17 -52.53
C SER A 160 -28.87 -80.48 -52.49
N GLY A 161 -28.02 -79.55 -52.02
CA GLY A 161 -26.59 -79.76 -51.87
C GLY A 161 -26.20 -80.72 -50.75
N PHE A 162 -27.00 -80.81 -49.68
CA PHE A 162 -26.63 -81.62 -48.50
C PHE A 162 -26.98 -83.12 -48.64
N LEU A 163 -27.97 -83.45 -49.48
CA LEU A 163 -28.45 -84.83 -49.67
C LEU A 163 -27.71 -85.61 -50.78
N SER A 164 -26.93 -84.94 -51.62
CA SER A 164 -26.05 -85.61 -52.60
C SER A 164 -24.83 -86.28 -51.95
N LEU A 165 -24.44 -85.85 -50.74
CA LEU A 165 -23.26 -86.34 -50.02
C LEU A 165 -23.34 -87.78 -49.50
N PHE A 166 -24.54 -88.38 -49.46
CA PHE A 166 -24.77 -89.69 -48.81
C PHE A 166 -25.37 -90.79 -49.72
N GLY A 167 -25.59 -90.51 -51.02
CA GLY A 167 -25.79 -91.55 -52.04
C GLY A 167 -27.06 -92.43 -51.97
N ILE A 168 -28.01 -92.17 -51.05
CA ILE A 168 -29.20 -93.03 -50.87
C ILE A 168 -30.22 -92.81 -52.00
N LYS A 169 -30.36 -93.78 -52.90
CA LYS A 169 -31.47 -93.86 -53.87
C LYS A 169 -32.51 -94.90 -53.45
N GLY A 170 -33.60 -94.41 -52.86
CA GLY A 170 -34.92 -95.06 -52.81
C GLY A 170 -35.10 -96.17 -51.78
N LEU A 171 -35.96 -95.92 -50.79
CA LEU A 171 -36.99 -96.85 -50.28
C LEU A 171 -38.09 -96.01 -49.53
N PRO A 172 -39.13 -96.57 -48.87
CA PRO A 172 -40.51 -96.07 -48.98
C PRO A 172 -40.90 -95.00 -47.91
N PRO A 173 -42.13 -94.42 -47.93
CA PRO A 173 -42.49 -93.31 -47.03
C PRO A 173 -42.67 -93.78 -45.57
N SER A 174 -42.45 -92.97 -44.52
CA SER A 174 -42.45 -91.49 -44.48
C SER A 174 -41.52 -90.89 -43.39
N PRO A 175 -40.18 -90.86 -43.57
CA PRO A 175 -39.30 -90.05 -42.70
C PRO A 175 -39.73 -88.58 -42.61
N VAL A 176 -40.31 -88.07 -43.71
CA VAL A 176 -40.85 -86.70 -43.82
C VAL A 176 -41.95 -86.42 -42.80
N GLN A 177 -42.87 -87.35 -42.49
CA GLN A 177 -43.92 -87.05 -41.50
C GLN A 177 -43.36 -86.95 -40.08
N LEU A 178 -42.39 -87.80 -39.72
CA LEU A 178 -41.74 -87.72 -38.41
C LEU A 178 -40.85 -86.47 -38.31
N LEU A 179 -40.14 -86.11 -39.38
CA LEU A 179 -39.28 -84.93 -39.43
C LEU A 179 -40.07 -83.62 -39.50
N THR A 180 -41.16 -83.54 -40.28
CA THR A 180 -42.08 -82.39 -40.26
C THR A 180 -42.83 -82.31 -38.92
N GLY A 181 -43.17 -83.45 -38.29
CA GLY A 181 -43.68 -83.49 -36.92
C GLY A 181 -42.71 -82.91 -35.91
N MET A 182 -41.43 -83.34 -35.94
CA MET A 182 -40.37 -82.79 -35.09
C MET A 182 -40.04 -81.33 -35.42
N LEU A 183 -40.00 -80.91 -36.68
CA LEU A 183 -39.81 -79.50 -37.04
C LEU A 183 -41.02 -78.64 -36.64
N ALA A 184 -42.24 -79.15 -36.71
CA ALA A 184 -43.42 -78.44 -36.22
C ALA A 184 -43.42 -78.35 -34.68
N LEU A 185 -42.98 -79.40 -33.98
CA LEU A 185 -42.84 -79.38 -32.53
C LEU A 185 -41.70 -78.46 -32.09
N ILE A 186 -40.52 -78.54 -32.69
CA ILE A 186 -39.37 -77.67 -32.44
C ILE A 186 -39.69 -76.22 -32.82
N ARG A 187 -40.39 -75.96 -33.93
CA ARG A 187 -40.86 -74.61 -34.29
C ARG A 187 -41.88 -74.09 -33.28
N ARG A 188 -42.81 -74.93 -32.82
CA ARG A 188 -43.78 -74.58 -31.78
C ARG A 188 -43.10 -74.33 -30.42
N GLU A 189 -42.05 -75.06 -30.09
CA GLU A 189 -41.29 -74.88 -28.85
C GLU A 189 -40.37 -73.65 -28.92
N ILE A 190 -39.76 -73.37 -30.08
CA ILE A 190 -39.00 -72.14 -30.34
C ILE A 190 -39.94 -70.93 -30.37
N GLU A 191 -41.09 -70.99 -31.04
CA GLU A 191 -42.09 -69.91 -30.98
C GLU A 191 -42.71 -69.79 -29.57
N SER A 192 -42.81 -70.86 -28.78
CA SER A 192 -43.21 -70.81 -27.36
C SER A 192 -42.16 -70.09 -26.50
N LEU A 193 -40.88 -70.45 -26.65
CA LEU A 193 -39.76 -69.81 -25.94
C LEU A 193 -39.58 -68.35 -26.34
N LEU A 194 -39.81 -68.00 -27.61
CA LEU A 194 -39.81 -66.62 -28.13
C LEU A 194 -41.11 -65.84 -27.81
N ARG A 195 -42.20 -66.51 -27.44
CA ARG A 195 -43.49 -65.90 -27.03
C ARG A 195 -43.76 -65.98 -25.52
N ARG A 196 -42.73 -66.19 -24.68
CA ARG A 196 -42.86 -65.79 -23.28
C ARG A 196 -43.18 -64.29 -23.26
N PRO A 197 -44.32 -63.83 -22.71
CA PRO A 197 -44.51 -62.41 -22.49
C PRO A 197 -43.39 -61.98 -21.55
N THR A 198 -42.47 -61.15 -22.05
CA THR A 198 -41.39 -60.58 -21.26
C THR A 198 -42.03 -59.60 -20.28
N ALA A 199 -42.51 -60.14 -19.16
CA ALA A 199 -43.13 -59.39 -18.08
C ALA A 199 -42.22 -58.21 -17.77
N VAL A 200 -42.72 -57.01 -18.02
CA VAL A 200 -41.95 -55.78 -17.85
C VAL A 200 -41.54 -55.62 -16.38
N PRO A 201 -40.45 -54.87 -16.06
CA PRO A 201 -40.21 -54.45 -14.69
C PRO A 201 -41.40 -53.61 -14.18
N SER A 202 -41.56 -53.59 -12.86
CA SER A 202 -42.48 -52.68 -12.18
C SER A 202 -41.68 -51.61 -11.44
N VAL A 203 -42.12 -50.35 -11.53
CA VAL A 203 -41.51 -49.19 -10.89
C VAL A 203 -42.13 -48.96 -9.51
N SER A 204 -41.31 -48.67 -8.51
CA SER A 204 -41.76 -48.19 -7.20
C SER A 204 -40.86 -47.08 -6.68
N ILE A 205 -41.46 -45.98 -6.23
CA ILE A 205 -40.80 -44.91 -5.49
C ILE A 205 -40.88 -45.19 -3.97
N THR A 206 -39.85 -44.84 -3.19
CA THR A 206 -39.83 -44.94 -1.71
C THR A 206 -40.17 -43.61 -1.04
N ASP A 207 -40.70 -43.67 0.19
CA ASP A 207 -40.90 -42.48 1.02
C ASP A 207 -39.55 -41.92 1.53
N THR A 208 -39.56 -40.66 1.97
CA THR A 208 -38.36 -39.96 2.47
C THR A 208 -38.70 -39.02 3.62
N SER A 209 -37.70 -38.60 4.39
CA SER A 209 -37.85 -37.68 5.52
C SER A 209 -36.57 -36.90 5.76
N LEU A 210 -36.70 -35.61 6.06
CA LEU A 210 -35.59 -34.68 6.30
C LEU A 210 -36.00 -33.58 7.28
N VAL A 211 -34.98 -32.99 7.91
CA VAL A 211 -35.07 -31.73 8.63
C VAL A 211 -34.96 -30.58 7.62
N GLU A 212 -35.68 -29.48 7.82
CA GLU A 212 -35.61 -28.30 6.94
C GLU A 212 -34.37 -27.44 7.19
N GLY A 213 -34.05 -27.16 8.46
CA GLY A 213 -32.88 -26.41 8.88
C GLY A 213 -32.99 -24.90 8.65
N ASN A 214 -32.25 -24.12 9.45
CA ASN A 214 -32.59 -22.71 9.73
C ASN A 214 -32.47 -21.70 8.56
N ALA A 215 -32.06 -22.14 7.36
CA ALA A 215 -31.95 -21.30 6.16
C ALA A 215 -31.71 -22.12 4.87
N GLY A 216 -32.34 -21.71 3.76
CA GLY A 216 -31.93 -22.07 2.40
C GLY A 216 -32.75 -23.21 1.80
N THR A 217 -32.08 -24.27 1.32
CA THR A 217 -32.76 -25.45 0.76
C THR A 217 -32.05 -26.76 1.04
N ASN A 218 -32.80 -27.80 1.43
CA ASN A 218 -32.33 -29.18 1.58
C ASN A 218 -33.06 -30.14 0.62
N ASP A 219 -32.34 -31.13 0.07
CA ASP A 219 -32.88 -32.02 -0.97
C ASP A 219 -33.62 -33.23 -0.37
N ALA A 220 -34.95 -33.26 -0.51
CA ALA A 220 -35.77 -34.44 -0.25
C ALA A 220 -35.54 -35.49 -1.34
N ALA A 221 -34.60 -36.41 -1.09
CA ALA A 221 -34.23 -37.47 -2.03
C ALA A 221 -35.20 -38.66 -1.98
N PHE A 222 -35.91 -38.92 -3.08
CA PHE A 222 -36.78 -40.08 -3.28
C PHE A 222 -36.11 -41.11 -4.18
N THR A 223 -35.97 -42.36 -3.71
CA THR A 223 -35.42 -43.45 -4.53
C THR A 223 -36.52 -44.08 -5.39
N VAL A 224 -36.26 -44.23 -6.69
CA VAL A 224 -37.15 -44.88 -7.66
C VAL A 224 -36.49 -46.14 -8.20
N THR A 225 -37.13 -47.29 -8.00
CA THR A 225 -36.54 -48.62 -8.22
C THR A 225 -37.35 -49.44 -9.23
N LEU A 226 -36.66 -50.20 -10.09
CA LEU A 226 -37.24 -51.26 -10.92
C LEU A 226 -37.15 -52.61 -10.20
N SER A 227 -38.24 -53.40 -10.21
CA SER A 227 -38.27 -54.74 -9.60
C SER A 227 -37.37 -55.79 -10.29
N LYS A 228 -36.73 -55.43 -11.42
CA LYS A 228 -35.65 -56.18 -12.10
C LYS A 228 -35.00 -55.33 -13.20
N THR A 229 -33.85 -55.78 -13.71
CA THR A 229 -33.18 -55.18 -14.87
C THR A 229 -34.04 -55.23 -16.14
N SER A 230 -33.91 -54.20 -16.98
CA SER A 230 -34.53 -54.11 -18.30
C SER A 230 -33.46 -54.08 -19.39
N THR A 231 -33.74 -54.70 -20.54
CA THR A 231 -32.94 -54.58 -21.78
C THR A 231 -33.39 -53.42 -22.66
N LYS A 232 -34.47 -52.73 -22.31
CA LYS A 232 -34.96 -51.49 -22.92
C LYS A 232 -34.86 -50.34 -21.94
N THR A 233 -34.66 -49.13 -22.43
CA THR A 233 -34.85 -47.91 -21.63
C THR A 233 -36.27 -47.91 -21.05
N VAL A 234 -36.38 -47.64 -19.75
CA VAL A 234 -37.66 -47.41 -19.06
C VAL A 234 -37.72 -45.95 -18.67
N THR A 235 -38.86 -45.29 -18.92
CA THR A 235 -39.11 -43.93 -18.45
C THR A 235 -40.37 -43.90 -17.59
N VAL A 236 -40.43 -42.96 -16.65
CA VAL A 236 -41.62 -42.67 -15.85
C VAL A 236 -41.66 -41.17 -15.57
N THR A 237 -42.79 -40.52 -15.77
CA THR A 237 -42.98 -39.11 -15.42
C THR A 237 -43.27 -38.97 -13.93
N TYR A 238 -42.89 -37.85 -13.33
CA TYR A 238 -43.25 -37.53 -11.94
C TYR A 238 -43.76 -36.09 -11.81
N THR A 239 -44.57 -35.86 -10.80
CA THR A 239 -44.94 -34.52 -10.32
C THR A 239 -44.99 -34.54 -8.80
N THR A 240 -44.62 -33.44 -8.16
CA THR A 240 -44.97 -33.18 -6.76
C THR A 240 -46.46 -32.85 -6.65
N ALA A 241 -47.02 -33.04 -5.45
CA ALA A 241 -48.31 -32.50 -5.03
C ALA A 241 -48.31 -32.26 -3.52
N ASP A 242 -48.93 -31.14 -3.12
CA ASP A 242 -49.03 -30.65 -1.74
C ASP A 242 -49.71 -31.66 -0.81
N GLY A 243 -49.45 -31.53 0.50
CA GLY A 243 -50.04 -32.40 1.53
C GLY A 243 -50.56 -31.58 2.71
N THR A 244 -49.70 -31.35 3.69
CA THR A 244 -49.78 -30.18 4.57
C THR A 244 -48.85 -29.08 4.06
N ALA A 245 -47.67 -29.48 3.56
CA ALA A 245 -46.71 -28.60 2.90
C ALA A 245 -47.18 -28.16 1.52
N THR A 246 -46.86 -26.91 1.22
CA THR A 246 -47.35 -26.05 0.16
C THR A 246 -46.21 -25.67 -0.78
N ALA A 247 -46.40 -25.95 -2.06
CA ALA A 247 -45.47 -25.56 -3.11
C ALA A 247 -45.19 -24.05 -3.13
N GLY A 248 -43.90 -23.69 -3.06
CA GLY A 248 -43.41 -22.31 -3.12
C GLY A 248 -43.25 -21.62 -1.76
N GLN A 249 -43.75 -22.23 -0.69
CA GLN A 249 -43.46 -21.82 0.70
C GLN A 249 -42.46 -22.79 1.32
N ASP A 250 -42.82 -24.08 1.38
CA ASP A 250 -42.13 -25.07 2.23
C ASP A 250 -41.33 -26.07 1.37
N TYR A 251 -41.71 -26.22 0.10
CA TYR A 251 -40.91 -26.94 -0.89
C TYR A 251 -41.08 -26.40 -2.33
N ALA A 252 -40.09 -26.63 -3.18
CA ALA A 252 -40.13 -26.26 -4.60
C ALA A 252 -40.91 -27.31 -5.43
N ALA A 253 -42.02 -26.91 -6.05
CA ALA A 253 -42.77 -27.78 -6.95
C ALA A 253 -41.88 -28.30 -8.09
N SER A 254 -41.91 -29.62 -8.32
CA SER A 254 -41.02 -30.30 -9.24
C SER A 254 -41.75 -31.32 -10.11
N THR A 255 -41.43 -31.33 -11.40
CA THR A 255 -41.96 -32.29 -12.38
C THR A 255 -40.89 -32.64 -13.40
N GLY A 256 -40.89 -33.89 -13.87
CA GLY A 256 -39.85 -34.37 -14.77
C GLY A 256 -40.06 -35.81 -15.23
N THR A 257 -39.01 -36.39 -15.82
CA THR A 257 -39.01 -37.79 -16.29
C THR A 257 -37.78 -38.52 -15.78
N VAL A 258 -37.98 -39.53 -14.92
CA VAL A 258 -36.92 -40.45 -14.53
C VAL A 258 -36.67 -41.42 -15.68
N THR A 259 -35.40 -41.58 -16.06
CA THR A 259 -34.98 -42.47 -17.15
C THR A 259 -34.01 -43.52 -16.64
N PHE A 260 -34.36 -44.79 -16.78
CA PHE A 260 -33.50 -45.94 -16.54
C PHE A 260 -32.92 -46.41 -17.86
N ALA A 261 -31.61 -46.26 -18.05
CA ALA A 261 -30.91 -46.88 -19.17
C ALA A 261 -30.94 -48.43 -19.03
N PRO A 262 -30.77 -49.20 -20.14
CA PRO A 262 -30.71 -50.65 -20.06
C PRO A 262 -29.71 -51.15 -19.00
N GLY A 263 -30.16 -52.06 -18.13
CA GLY A 263 -29.40 -52.55 -16.98
C GLY A 263 -29.48 -51.72 -15.69
N VAL A 264 -29.88 -50.45 -15.74
CA VAL A 264 -30.07 -49.61 -14.54
C VAL A 264 -31.37 -49.98 -13.83
N VAL A 265 -31.35 -50.07 -12.49
CA VAL A 265 -32.50 -50.47 -11.66
C VAL A 265 -32.86 -49.50 -10.54
N SER A 266 -32.06 -48.47 -10.30
CA SER A 266 -32.33 -47.42 -9.31
C SER A 266 -31.98 -46.06 -9.88
N GLN A 267 -32.78 -45.04 -9.54
CA GLN A 267 -32.57 -43.63 -9.82
C GLN A 267 -33.10 -42.80 -8.63
N VAL A 268 -32.73 -41.52 -8.54
CA VAL A 268 -33.20 -40.62 -7.48
C VAL A 268 -33.94 -39.43 -8.10
N ILE A 269 -35.00 -38.98 -7.44
CA ILE A 269 -35.63 -37.67 -7.64
C ILE A 269 -35.27 -36.82 -6.43
N ASN A 270 -34.68 -35.64 -6.65
CA ASN A 270 -34.49 -34.64 -5.60
C ASN A 270 -35.61 -33.59 -5.71
N VAL A 271 -36.13 -33.16 -4.57
CA VAL A 271 -37.07 -32.03 -4.46
C VAL A 271 -36.54 -31.12 -3.36
N ALA A 272 -36.24 -29.86 -3.69
CA ALA A 272 -35.76 -28.90 -2.71
C ALA A 272 -36.89 -28.55 -1.73
N VAL A 273 -36.65 -28.76 -0.44
CA VAL A 273 -37.41 -28.23 0.69
C VAL A 273 -36.75 -26.93 1.11
N PHE A 274 -37.55 -25.89 1.39
CA PHE A 274 -37.03 -24.64 1.93
C PHE A 274 -36.83 -24.77 3.43
N GLY A 275 -36.00 -23.90 4.02
CA GLY A 275 -35.83 -23.84 5.47
C GLY A 275 -35.69 -22.40 5.95
N ASP A 276 -36.38 -22.07 7.04
CA ASP A 276 -36.32 -20.76 7.72
C ASP A 276 -36.29 -20.90 9.26
N THR A 277 -36.88 -19.99 10.04
CA THR A 277 -36.90 -20.07 11.52
C THR A 277 -38.27 -19.79 12.11
N ALA A 278 -39.35 -20.10 11.39
CA ALA A 278 -40.68 -20.30 11.95
C ALA A 278 -40.68 -21.58 12.81
N VAL A 279 -41.69 -21.73 13.68
CA VAL A 279 -41.87 -22.94 14.49
C VAL A 279 -43.16 -23.61 14.05
N GLU A 280 -43.01 -24.70 13.32
CA GLU A 280 -44.02 -25.26 12.43
C GLU A 280 -44.39 -26.70 12.88
N PRO A 281 -45.58 -27.22 12.53
CA PRO A 281 -45.88 -28.64 12.74
C PRO A 281 -45.00 -29.53 11.83
N THR A 282 -44.90 -30.83 12.11
CA THR A 282 -44.25 -31.76 11.17
C THR A 282 -45.02 -31.85 9.85
N GLU A 283 -44.39 -31.35 8.78
CA GLU A 283 -44.98 -31.04 7.49
C GLU A 283 -44.81 -32.17 6.44
N THR A 284 -45.63 -32.15 5.37
CA THR A 284 -45.73 -33.29 4.44
C THR A 284 -46.12 -32.91 3.00
N PHE A 285 -45.44 -33.47 2.00
CA PHE A 285 -45.85 -33.41 0.59
C PHE A 285 -45.67 -34.78 -0.10
N THR A 286 -46.08 -34.90 -1.37
CA THR A 286 -45.98 -36.17 -2.12
C THR A 286 -45.31 -36.02 -3.49
N VAL A 287 -44.75 -37.12 -4.00
CA VAL A 287 -44.31 -37.29 -5.39
C VAL A 287 -45.10 -38.43 -6.03
N VAL A 288 -45.72 -38.17 -7.18
CA VAL A 288 -46.60 -39.10 -7.90
C VAL A 288 -46.00 -39.46 -9.26
N LEU A 289 -45.71 -40.75 -9.44
CA LEU A 289 -45.28 -41.35 -10.70
C LEU A 289 -46.46 -41.60 -11.66
N SER A 290 -46.24 -41.36 -12.94
CA SER A 290 -47.22 -41.57 -14.02
C SER A 290 -46.54 -41.96 -15.35
N GLY A 291 -47.35 -42.28 -16.38
CA GLY A 291 -46.87 -42.46 -17.76
C GLY A 291 -45.69 -43.43 -17.97
N PRO A 292 -45.68 -44.66 -17.39
CA PRO A 292 -44.53 -45.55 -17.50
C PRO A 292 -44.36 -46.11 -18.92
N SER A 293 -43.12 -46.07 -19.44
CA SER A 293 -42.75 -46.71 -20.71
C SER A 293 -41.94 -47.98 -20.47
N ALA A 294 -42.27 -49.06 -21.19
CA ALA A 294 -41.66 -50.40 -21.06
C ALA A 294 -41.65 -50.99 -19.63
N ALA A 295 -42.51 -50.48 -18.73
CA ALA A 295 -42.67 -50.88 -17.34
C ALA A 295 -44.14 -50.76 -16.89
N THR A 296 -44.49 -51.37 -15.76
CA THR A 296 -45.70 -51.02 -14.99
C THR A 296 -45.32 -50.19 -13.76
N ILE A 297 -46.27 -49.60 -13.05
CA ILE A 297 -46.03 -48.98 -11.73
C ILE A 297 -46.61 -49.91 -10.66
N SER A 298 -45.79 -50.29 -9.68
CA SER A 298 -46.18 -51.07 -8.48
C SER A 298 -46.36 -50.21 -7.23
N ARG A 299 -45.75 -49.03 -7.14
CA ARG A 299 -46.15 -47.97 -6.20
C ARG A 299 -46.00 -46.61 -6.87
N ALA A 300 -47.12 -45.90 -7.03
CA ALA A 300 -47.16 -44.63 -7.76
C ALA A 300 -46.76 -43.44 -6.90
N THR A 301 -47.26 -43.36 -5.67
CA THR A 301 -47.04 -42.23 -4.77
C THR A 301 -45.98 -42.55 -3.73
N ALA A 302 -45.13 -41.57 -3.44
CA ALA A 302 -44.34 -41.49 -2.21
C ALA A 302 -44.65 -40.21 -1.44
N LYS A 303 -44.41 -40.24 -0.14
CA LYS A 303 -44.52 -39.14 0.81
C LYS A 303 -43.13 -38.65 1.22
N ALA A 304 -42.93 -37.33 1.25
CA ALA A 304 -41.91 -36.69 2.06
C ALA A 304 -42.51 -36.27 3.41
N THR A 305 -41.69 -36.30 4.45
CA THR A 305 -42.01 -35.71 5.75
C THR A 305 -40.89 -34.73 6.11
N ILE A 306 -41.25 -33.46 6.27
CA ILE A 306 -40.37 -32.37 6.69
C ILE A 306 -40.52 -32.26 8.21
N THR A 307 -39.41 -32.14 8.94
CA THR A 307 -39.43 -31.97 10.39
C THR A 307 -38.76 -30.66 10.79
N ASP A 308 -39.57 -29.74 11.26
CA ASP A 308 -39.24 -28.58 12.09
C ASP A 308 -38.13 -28.90 13.12
N ASP A 309 -37.12 -28.04 13.19
CA ASP A 309 -36.02 -28.08 14.16
C ASP A 309 -35.82 -26.78 14.96
N ASP A 310 -36.80 -25.86 14.90
CA ASP A 310 -36.81 -24.59 15.62
C ASP A 310 -37.65 -24.64 16.92
N ASP A 311 -37.24 -23.89 17.96
CA ASP A 311 -37.84 -23.99 19.31
C ASP A 311 -38.42 -22.65 19.79
N ALA A 312 -39.75 -22.56 19.81
CA ALA A 312 -40.49 -21.38 20.30
C ALA A 312 -40.22 -21.02 21.78
N THR A 313 -39.58 -21.90 22.55
CA THR A 313 -39.19 -21.64 23.95
C THR A 313 -37.82 -20.97 24.10
N VAL A 314 -37.03 -20.87 23.02
CA VAL A 314 -35.75 -20.15 23.00
C VAL A 314 -35.98 -18.74 22.43
N PRO A 315 -35.91 -17.66 23.25
CA PRO A 315 -36.09 -16.31 22.74
C PRO A 315 -34.91 -15.94 21.84
N GLN A 316 -35.10 -15.93 20.51
CA GLN A 316 -34.06 -15.56 19.56
C GLN A 316 -33.60 -14.12 19.85
N LEU A 317 -32.46 -13.98 20.51
CA LEU A 317 -31.89 -12.70 20.93
C LEU A 317 -31.53 -11.85 19.70
N PRO A 318 -31.56 -10.51 19.80
CA PRO A 318 -30.95 -9.67 18.79
C PRO A 318 -29.44 -9.94 18.70
N SER A 319 -28.88 -9.63 17.54
CA SER A 319 -27.43 -9.57 17.33
C SER A 319 -26.97 -8.10 17.30
N VAL A 320 -25.81 -7.82 17.88
CA VAL A 320 -25.19 -6.49 17.90
C VAL A 320 -24.04 -6.40 16.89
N SER A 321 -23.98 -5.26 16.20
CA SER A 321 -22.93 -4.91 15.25
C SER A 321 -22.46 -3.47 15.48
N ILE A 322 -21.22 -3.18 15.10
CA ILE A 322 -20.64 -1.83 15.07
C ILE A 322 -20.23 -1.48 13.65
N GLY A 323 -20.51 -0.25 13.22
CA GLY A 323 -20.09 0.28 11.91
C GLY A 323 -18.80 1.09 11.98
N ASN A 324 -17.98 1.02 10.93
CA ASN A 324 -16.82 1.87 10.74
C ASN A 324 -17.19 3.36 10.77
N ALA A 325 -16.25 4.19 11.19
CA ALA A 325 -16.38 5.64 11.20
C ALA A 325 -15.13 6.30 10.60
N SER A 326 -15.30 7.51 10.07
CA SER A 326 -14.17 8.36 9.67
C SER A 326 -14.43 9.80 10.08
N LYS A 327 -13.37 10.53 10.41
CA LYS A 327 -13.39 11.92 10.86
C LYS A 327 -12.05 12.56 10.49
N ALA A 328 -12.09 13.77 9.95
CA ALA A 328 -10.89 14.56 9.80
C ALA A 328 -10.40 15.09 11.15
N GLU A 329 -9.09 15.19 11.36
CA GLU A 329 -8.52 15.59 12.64
C GLU A 329 -8.96 17.02 13.06
N GLY A 330 -8.83 17.98 12.13
CA GLY A 330 -9.01 19.41 12.33
C GLY A 330 -7.78 20.08 12.96
N ASN A 331 -7.53 21.34 12.56
CA ASN A 331 -6.22 22.01 12.69
C ASN A 331 -5.80 22.45 14.13
N GLY A 332 -6.03 21.61 15.15
CA GLY A 332 -5.73 21.90 16.56
C GLY A 332 -6.85 21.52 17.55
N GLY A 333 -6.52 20.72 18.56
CA GLY A 333 -7.35 20.44 19.73
C GLY A 333 -7.86 19.00 19.79
N THR A 334 -9.13 18.79 20.13
CA THR A 334 -9.77 17.46 20.06
C THR A 334 -11.15 17.53 19.42
N SER A 335 -11.48 16.51 18.62
CA SER A 335 -12.77 16.35 17.97
C SER A 335 -13.27 14.91 18.07
N ASN A 336 -14.58 14.67 18.03
CA ASN A 336 -15.13 13.33 18.29
C ASN A 336 -15.45 12.56 16.99
N ILE A 337 -14.84 11.38 16.82
CA ILE A 337 -15.28 10.36 15.87
C ILE A 337 -16.36 9.50 16.53
N SER A 338 -17.42 9.17 15.77
CA SER A 338 -18.65 8.58 16.30
C SER A 338 -19.00 7.27 15.59
N PHE A 339 -18.87 6.15 16.29
CA PHE A 339 -19.20 4.82 15.79
C PHE A 339 -20.65 4.48 16.14
N THR A 340 -21.42 4.02 15.16
CA THR A 340 -22.80 3.58 15.39
C THR A 340 -22.81 2.09 15.74
N VAL A 341 -23.48 1.74 16.83
CA VAL A 341 -23.69 0.36 17.30
C VAL A 341 -25.18 0.03 17.20
N THR A 342 -25.52 -1.02 16.48
CA THR A 342 -26.92 -1.38 16.16
C THR A 342 -27.29 -2.78 16.64
N LEU A 343 -28.57 -2.97 16.97
CA LEU A 343 -29.19 -4.28 17.17
C LEU A 343 -30.00 -4.66 15.92
N SER A 344 -29.94 -5.92 15.50
CA SER A 344 -30.69 -6.43 14.33
C SER A 344 -32.21 -6.39 14.50
N LYS A 345 -32.71 -6.36 15.74
CA LYS A 345 -34.11 -6.08 16.10
C LYS A 345 -34.18 -5.47 17.49
N ALA A 346 -35.32 -4.83 17.81
CA ALA A 346 -35.55 -4.25 19.13
C ALA A 346 -35.57 -5.33 20.22
N ALA A 347 -34.82 -5.12 21.30
CA ALA A 347 -34.80 -6.03 22.44
C ALA A 347 -36.04 -5.86 23.33
N THR A 348 -36.55 -6.98 23.88
CA THR A 348 -37.63 -6.98 24.88
C THR A 348 -37.15 -6.71 26.30
N GLY A 349 -35.83 -6.76 26.53
CA GLY A 349 -35.15 -6.42 27.77
C GLY A 349 -33.94 -5.52 27.52
N VAL A 350 -33.13 -5.28 28.56
CA VAL A 350 -31.88 -4.52 28.45
C VAL A 350 -30.82 -5.37 27.76
N VAL A 351 -30.06 -4.76 26.83
CA VAL A 351 -28.88 -5.35 26.20
C VAL A 351 -27.65 -4.53 26.58
N THR A 352 -26.56 -5.19 26.95
CA THR A 352 -25.26 -4.54 27.21
C THR A 352 -24.15 -5.18 26.40
N VAL A 353 -23.21 -4.37 25.91
CA VAL A 353 -21.96 -4.85 25.28
C VAL A 353 -20.81 -3.93 25.68
N ASN A 354 -19.66 -4.50 26.04
CA ASN A 354 -18.46 -3.74 26.36
C ASN A 354 -17.71 -3.34 25.08
N TYR A 355 -16.95 -2.25 25.14
CA TYR A 355 -16.05 -1.85 24.04
C TYR A 355 -14.68 -1.42 24.55
N ALA A 356 -13.67 -1.54 23.68
CA ALA A 356 -12.33 -1.00 23.87
C ALA A 356 -11.69 -0.59 22.54
N THR A 357 -10.91 0.50 22.55
CA THR A 357 -10.05 0.90 21.43
C THR A 357 -8.70 0.20 21.46
N SER A 358 -8.11 -0.08 20.30
CA SER A 358 -6.72 -0.49 20.12
C SER A 358 -6.09 0.22 18.92
N ASN A 359 -4.80 0.57 19.04
CA ASN A 359 -4.02 1.24 17.99
C ASN A 359 -4.07 0.47 16.66
N GLY A 360 -3.87 1.19 15.55
CA GLY A 360 -3.66 0.62 14.22
C GLY A 360 -2.35 1.15 13.65
N THR A 361 -2.44 2.15 12.77
CA THR A 361 -1.35 3.10 12.57
C THR A 361 -1.42 4.20 13.64
N ALA A 362 -2.64 4.69 13.90
CA ALA A 362 -2.94 5.65 14.95
C ALA A 362 -2.66 5.09 16.34
N THR A 363 -2.05 5.93 17.15
CA THR A 363 -1.44 5.68 18.44
C THR A 363 -2.17 6.43 19.55
N ALA A 364 -2.75 5.67 20.49
CA ALA A 364 -3.47 6.27 21.60
C ALA A 364 -2.54 7.10 22.50
N GLY A 365 -2.91 8.37 22.72
CA GLY A 365 -2.12 9.37 23.45
C GLY A 365 -1.55 10.47 22.54
N GLN A 366 -1.30 10.15 21.27
CA GLN A 366 -0.97 11.11 20.22
C GLN A 366 -2.27 11.51 19.49
N ASP A 367 -2.68 10.71 18.52
CA ASP A 367 -3.65 11.05 17.47
C ASP A 367 -5.09 10.75 17.89
N TYR A 368 -5.26 9.92 18.93
CA TYR A 368 -6.56 9.75 19.60
C TYR A 368 -6.43 9.41 21.10
N THR A 369 -7.50 9.64 21.87
CA THR A 369 -7.59 9.23 23.27
C THR A 369 -8.16 7.82 23.39
N ALA A 370 -7.42 6.89 24.03
CA ALA A 370 -7.91 5.54 24.29
C ALA A 370 -9.24 5.54 25.06
N ALA A 371 -10.21 4.75 24.58
CA ALA A 371 -11.56 4.69 25.15
C ALA A 371 -11.99 3.24 25.42
N THR A 372 -12.58 3.02 26.60
CA THR A 372 -13.23 1.76 26.97
C THR A 372 -14.54 2.06 27.69
N GLY A 373 -15.49 1.12 27.70
CA GLY A 373 -16.77 1.30 28.38
C GLY A 373 -17.80 0.22 28.06
N THR A 374 -19.07 0.52 28.36
CA THR A 374 -20.22 -0.36 28.09
C THR A 374 -21.31 0.42 27.39
N VAL A 375 -21.77 -0.08 26.24
CA VAL A 375 -22.98 0.39 25.56
C VAL A 375 -24.17 -0.35 26.14
N THR A 376 -25.20 0.39 26.54
CA THR A 376 -26.46 -0.15 27.09
C THR A 376 -27.64 0.29 26.24
N PHE A 377 -28.42 -0.67 25.74
CA PHE A 377 -29.71 -0.46 25.08
C PHE A 377 -30.83 -0.79 26.07
N ALA A 378 -31.78 0.12 26.26
CA ALA A 378 -33.04 -0.17 26.92
C ALA A 378 -33.96 -0.99 26.01
N ALA A 379 -34.98 -1.62 26.59
CA ALA A 379 -35.99 -2.34 25.81
C ALA A 379 -36.64 -1.40 24.79
N GLY A 380 -36.76 -1.87 23.54
CA GLY A 380 -37.23 -1.07 22.40
C GLY A 380 -36.17 -0.29 21.64
N GLU A 381 -34.96 -0.06 22.19
CA GLU A 381 -33.89 0.64 21.48
C GLU A 381 -33.12 -0.28 20.52
N THR A 382 -32.69 0.26 19.37
CA THR A 382 -31.96 -0.47 18.32
C THR A 382 -30.65 0.18 17.89
N SER A 383 -30.33 1.39 18.35
CA SER A 383 -29.11 2.11 17.97
C SER A 383 -28.51 2.91 19.12
N LYS A 384 -27.18 2.91 19.22
CA LYS A 384 -26.37 3.70 20.16
C LYS A 384 -25.10 4.20 19.47
N THR A 385 -24.37 5.09 20.14
CA THR A 385 -23.12 5.67 19.62
C THR A 385 -21.99 5.46 20.63
N ILE A 386 -20.82 5.04 20.15
CA ILE A 386 -19.55 5.14 20.88
C ILE A 386 -18.81 6.36 20.32
N THR A 387 -18.40 7.28 21.18
CA THR A 387 -17.57 8.42 20.82
C THR A 387 -16.13 8.19 21.27
N VAL A 388 -15.18 8.41 20.37
CA VAL A 388 -13.74 8.46 20.67
C VAL A 388 -13.25 9.87 20.34
N ALA A 389 -12.38 10.44 21.19
CA ALA A 389 -11.77 11.73 20.91
C ALA A 389 -10.52 11.52 20.05
N VAL A 390 -10.52 12.14 18.86
CA VAL A 390 -9.36 12.32 17.98
C VAL A 390 -8.66 13.60 18.42
N THR A 391 -7.34 13.56 18.52
CA THR A 391 -6.51 14.77 18.63
C THR A 391 -6.34 15.31 17.20
N GLY A 392 -6.27 16.62 17.05
CA GLY A 392 -5.85 17.20 15.78
C GLY A 392 -4.77 18.24 16.02
N ASP A 393 -3.80 18.32 15.11
CA ASP A 393 -2.79 19.37 15.08
C ASP A 393 -2.71 20.04 13.70
N ALA A 394 -1.54 20.34 13.15
CA ALA A 394 -1.40 21.05 11.87
C ALA A 394 -0.37 20.36 10.93
N THR A 395 -0.11 19.08 11.18
CA THR A 395 0.94 18.29 10.53
C THR A 395 0.36 17.51 9.35
N VAL A 396 1.03 17.55 8.19
CA VAL A 396 0.56 16.82 6.99
C VAL A 396 0.90 15.34 7.10
N GLU A 397 0.11 14.58 7.88
CA GLU A 397 0.26 13.15 8.12
C GLU A 397 -0.40 12.26 7.02
N PRO A 398 -0.06 10.96 6.89
CA PRO A 398 -0.88 10.02 6.12
C PRO A 398 -2.29 9.84 6.73
N THR A 399 -3.25 9.29 5.97
CA THR A 399 -4.54 8.89 6.55
C THR A 399 -4.37 7.69 7.50
N GLU A 400 -4.74 7.89 8.75
CA GLU A 400 -4.44 7.06 9.90
C GLU A 400 -5.63 6.16 10.32
N THR A 401 -5.37 5.05 11.03
CA THR A 401 -6.43 4.14 11.50
C THR A 401 -6.23 3.56 12.90
N PHE A 402 -7.32 3.35 13.63
CA PHE A 402 -7.40 2.53 14.85
C PHE A 402 -8.63 1.62 14.83
N THR A 403 -8.76 0.70 15.80
CA THR A 403 -9.88 -0.25 15.89
C THR A 403 -10.68 -0.07 17.18
N VAL A 404 -12.01 -0.16 17.10
CA VAL A 404 -12.91 -0.35 18.24
C VAL A 404 -13.43 -1.79 18.23
N THR A 405 -13.28 -2.51 19.35
CA THR A 405 -13.71 -3.91 19.49
C THR A 405 -14.80 -4.06 20.55
N LEU A 406 -15.90 -4.73 20.20
CA LEU A 406 -16.99 -5.13 21.08
C LEU A 406 -16.67 -6.46 21.79
N SER A 407 -17.11 -6.59 23.04
CA SER A 407 -16.87 -7.78 23.87
C SER A 407 -17.96 -7.99 24.93
N SER A 408 -18.00 -9.20 25.52
CA SER A 408 -18.87 -9.56 26.65
C SER A 408 -20.34 -9.11 26.53
N PRO A 409 -21.06 -9.55 25.47
CA PRO A 409 -22.46 -9.18 25.27
C PRO A 409 -23.37 -9.88 26.30
N ALA A 410 -24.43 -9.20 26.72
CA ALA A 410 -25.52 -9.79 27.50
C ALA A 410 -26.87 -9.31 26.93
N GLY A 411 -27.82 -10.24 26.78
CA GLY A 411 -29.09 -9.99 26.09
C GLY A 411 -29.01 -9.99 24.55
N ALA A 412 -27.82 -10.19 23.97
CA ALA A 412 -27.57 -10.25 22.54
C ALA A 412 -26.41 -11.20 22.20
N SER A 413 -26.31 -11.60 20.93
CA SER A 413 -25.07 -12.14 20.34
C SER A 413 -24.28 -11.02 19.64
N ILE A 414 -22.98 -11.21 19.35
CA ILE A 414 -22.21 -10.27 18.50
C ILE A 414 -22.18 -10.84 17.07
N ALA A 415 -22.62 -10.04 16.09
CA ALA A 415 -22.50 -10.36 14.66
C ALA A 415 -21.34 -9.61 14.00
N THR A 416 -21.01 -8.40 14.46
CA THR A 416 -19.82 -7.66 14.00
C THR A 416 -19.04 -7.17 15.22
N ALA A 417 -17.90 -7.80 15.48
CA ALA A 417 -17.13 -7.60 16.70
C ALA A 417 -16.19 -6.40 16.67
N SER A 418 -15.87 -5.83 15.51
CA SER A 418 -14.93 -4.73 15.40
C SER A 418 -15.32 -3.72 14.30
N ALA A 419 -14.86 -2.49 14.47
CA ALA A 419 -14.96 -1.42 13.48
C ALA A 419 -13.67 -0.62 13.41
N THR A 420 -13.30 -0.19 12.20
CA THR A 420 -12.17 0.71 11.96
C THR A 420 -12.62 2.17 12.16
N GLY A 421 -11.85 2.93 12.93
CA GLY A 421 -11.86 4.39 12.92
C GLY A 421 -10.76 4.89 11.99
N THR A 422 -11.13 5.76 11.05
CA THR A 422 -10.17 6.37 10.11
C THR A 422 -10.05 7.87 10.36
N ILE A 423 -8.87 8.29 10.80
CA ILE A 423 -8.51 9.70 10.97
C ILE A 423 -7.97 10.18 9.61
N THR A 424 -8.58 11.22 9.04
CA THR A 424 -8.17 11.74 7.73
C THR A 424 -7.56 13.13 7.88
N ASN A 425 -6.25 13.25 7.67
CA ASN A 425 -5.58 14.54 7.49
C ASN A 425 -6.42 15.50 6.61
N ASP A 426 -6.76 16.68 7.15
CA ASP A 426 -7.36 17.80 6.44
C ASP A 426 -6.46 19.05 6.33
N ASP A 427 -5.19 18.94 6.72
CA ASP A 427 -4.14 19.92 6.47
C ASP A 427 -3.61 19.90 5.03
N THR A 428 -3.70 21.06 4.39
CA THR A 428 -3.21 21.22 3.02
C THR A 428 -1.72 21.53 2.99
N ALA A 429 -0.97 20.66 2.34
CA ALA A 429 0.35 20.93 1.77
C ALA A 429 0.44 22.34 1.15
N THR A 430 1.00 23.29 1.90
CA THR A 430 1.27 24.63 1.36
C THR A 430 2.51 24.55 0.48
N ALA A 431 2.43 25.06 -0.75
CA ALA A 431 3.54 25.06 -1.70
C ALA A 431 4.13 26.48 -1.87
N PRO A 432 5.32 26.78 -1.32
CA PRO A 432 5.98 28.08 -1.47
C PRO A 432 7.28 27.99 -2.27
N GLY A 433 7.68 29.13 -2.84
CA GLY A 433 9.06 29.40 -3.23
C GLY A 433 9.53 30.67 -2.52
N GLY A 434 10.68 30.64 -1.84
CA GLY A 434 11.23 31.76 -1.06
C GLY A 434 11.09 31.59 0.46
N THR A 435 11.27 32.65 1.24
CA THR A 435 11.44 32.58 2.72
C THR A 435 10.27 31.95 3.50
N ALA A 436 9.10 31.79 2.89
CA ALA A 436 8.01 31.00 3.46
C ALA A 436 8.35 29.50 3.62
N GLN A 437 9.29 28.95 2.81
CA GLN A 437 9.77 27.56 2.89
C GLN A 437 10.58 27.26 4.17
N TRP A 438 11.03 28.27 4.90
CA TRP A 438 11.88 28.13 6.10
C TRP A 438 11.20 28.62 7.39
N GLY A 439 10.10 29.37 7.26
CA GLY A 439 9.29 29.83 8.39
C GLY A 439 10.06 30.60 9.47
N LYS A 440 9.97 30.13 10.71
CA LYS A 440 10.65 30.71 11.91
C LYS A 440 11.40 29.69 12.77
N SER A 441 11.08 28.42 12.57
CA SER A 441 11.62 27.24 13.24
C SER A 441 11.66 26.16 12.17
N PHE A 442 12.78 25.46 12.01
CA PHE A 442 12.97 24.47 10.96
C PHE A 442 14.06 23.47 11.33
N PHE A 443 14.05 22.30 10.69
CA PHE A 443 15.14 21.33 10.74
C PHE A 443 15.92 21.32 9.43
N ALA A 444 17.22 21.61 9.48
CA ALA A 444 18.10 21.65 8.30
C ALA A 444 19.45 20.97 8.60
N PRO A 445 19.50 19.62 8.66
CA PRO A 445 20.70 18.87 9.00
C PRO A 445 21.82 19.07 7.96
N TYR A 446 23.07 18.88 8.39
CA TYR A 446 24.22 19.00 7.48
C TYR A 446 24.31 17.82 6.51
N VAL A 447 24.83 18.10 5.32
CA VAL A 447 25.21 17.13 4.29
C VAL A 447 26.57 17.52 3.72
N ASP A 448 27.57 16.65 3.84
CA ASP A 448 28.88 16.82 3.22
C ASP A 448 28.80 16.56 1.71
N MET A 449 28.70 17.63 0.92
CA MET A 449 28.70 17.58 -0.54
C MET A 449 30.10 17.35 -1.14
N GLY A 450 31.15 17.30 -0.32
CA GLY A 450 32.47 16.80 -0.70
C GLY A 450 32.60 15.28 -0.66
N ALA A 451 31.62 14.57 -0.07
CA ALA A 451 31.63 13.12 0.04
C ALA A 451 31.54 12.42 -1.33
N TYR A 452 32.12 11.21 -1.41
CA TYR A 452 32.03 10.35 -2.59
C TYR A 452 31.43 8.97 -2.23
N PRO A 453 30.40 8.49 -2.95
CA PRO A 453 29.69 9.15 -4.05
C PRO A 453 28.94 10.41 -3.59
N VAL A 454 28.72 11.34 -4.52
CA VAL A 454 28.05 12.62 -4.25
C VAL A 454 26.67 12.38 -3.62
N PRO A 455 26.31 13.07 -2.51
CA PRO A 455 25.01 12.90 -1.87
C PRO A 455 23.84 13.20 -2.82
N ASN A 456 22.93 12.24 -2.97
CA ASN A 456 21.65 12.44 -3.67
C ASN A 456 20.62 13.01 -2.69
N LEU A 457 20.42 14.32 -2.71
CA LEU A 457 19.60 15.04 -1.73
C LEU A 457 18.12 14.62 -1.78
N LEU A 458 17.58 14.29 -2.96
CA LEU A 458 16.21 13.78 -3.07
C LEU A 458 16.05 12.36 -2.50
N ALA A 459 17.07 11.51 -2.65
CA ALA A 459 17.08 10.18 -2.04
C ALA A 459 17.27 10.23 -0.51
N LEU A 460 18.12 11.13 -0.01
CA LEU A 460 18.25 11.41 1.42
C LEU A 460 16.94 11.93 2.00
N SER A 461 16.33 12.93 1.37
CA SER A 461 15.01 13.47 1.72
C SER A 461 13.95 12.36 1.84
N LYS A 462 13.88 11.47 0.83
CA LYS A 462 12.96 10.31 0.84
C LYS A 462 13.26 9.28 1.93
N THR A 463 14.50 9.20 2.41
CA THR A 463 14.94 8.24 3.44
C THR A 463 14.72 8.77 4.85
N TYR A 464 14.88 10.09 5.04
CA TYR A 464 14.99 10.75 6.35
C TYR A 464 13.87 11.76 6.64
N GLY A 465 12.98 12.02 5.69
CA GLY A 465 11.93 13.05 5.79
C GLY A 465 12.44 14.49 5.64
N THR A 466 13.73 14.69 5.35
CA THR A 466 14.36 16.01 5.34
C THR A 466 13.89 16.85 4.15
N SER A 467 13.09 17.89 4.42
CA SER A 467 12.57 18.83 3.40
C SER A 467 13.41 20.12 3.27
N LEU A 468 14.33 20.33 4.21
CA LEU A 468 15.35 21.38 4.22
C LEU A 468 16.69 20.73 4.62
N VAL A 469 17.80 21.25 4.09
CA VAL A 469 19.16 20.75 4.41
C VAL A 469 20.19 21.87 4.39
N THR A 470 21.27 21.70 5.15
CA THR A 470 22.45 22.59 5.13
C THR A 470 23.60 21.88 4.43
N LEU A 471 24.13 22.49 3.37
CA LEU A 471 25.12 21.85 2.50
C LEU A 471 26.53 22.32 2.88
N GLY A 472 27.31 21.43 3.47
CA GLY A 472 28.70 21.62 3.83
C GLY A 472 29.65 21.09 2.76
N PHE A 473 30.79 21.69 2.48
CA PHE A 473 31.19 23.06 2.79
C PHE A 473 31.83 23.70 1.56
N MET A 474 31.50 24.98 1.31
CA MET A 474 32.20 25.79 0.32
C MET A 474 33.38 26.52 0.95
N GLN A 475 34.57 26.34 0.37
CA GLN A 475 35.84 26.82 0.92
C GLN A 475 36.69 27.49 -0.17
N ALA A 476 37.83 28.07 0.20
CA ALA A 476 38.80 28.57 -0.76
C ALA A 476 39.52 27.41 -1.46
N ASP A 477 39.56 27.44 -2.79
CA ASP A 477 40.52 26.64 -3.55
C ASP A 477 41.93 27.29 -3.53
N GLU A 478 42.90 26.69 -4.24
CA GLU A 478 44.25 27.25 -4.38
C GLU A 478 44.29 28.63 -5.08
N ASN A 479 43.33 28.92 -5.97
CA ASN A 479 43.22 30.16 -6.75
C ASN A 479 42.47 31.30 -6.03
N GLY A 480 41.67 30.98 -5.00
CA GLY A 480 40.81 31.93 -4.28
C GLY A 480 39.40 32.04 -4.86
N ASN A 481 38.92 30.98 -5.49
CA ASN A 481 37.53 30.75 -5.86
C ASN A 481 36.80 30.01 -4.72
N LEU A 482 35.46 29.98 -4.77
CA LEU A 482 34.63 29.21 -3.85
C LEU A 482 34.31 27.84 -4.47
N ALA A 483 34.75 26.77 -3.82
CA ALA A 483 34.57 25.39 -4.29
C ALA A 483 34.19 24.44 -3.16
N TRP A 484 33.47 23.36 -3.49
CA TRP A 484 33.12 22.32 -2.52
C TRP A 484 34.38 21.60 -2.02
N ALA A 485 34.48 21.42 -0.70
CA ALA A 485 35.66 20.88 -0.01
C ALA A 485 37.00 21.58 -0.35
N GLY A 486 36.96 22.82 -0.86
CA GLY A 486 38.15 23.58 -1.27
C GLY A 486 38.87 23.01 -2.50
N LEU A 487 38.25 22.11 -3.26
CA LEU A 487 38.85 21.48 -4.43
C LEU A 487 38.47 22.25 -5.69
N ALA A 488 39.44 22.81 -6.43
CA ALA A 488 39.18 23.52 -7.70
C ALA A 488 38.40 22.67 -8.74
N ALA A 489 38.56 21.34 -8.69
CA ALA A 489 37.76 20.40 -9.49
C ALA A 489 36.25 20.45 -9.19
N LEU A 490 35.85 20.93 -8.00
CA LEU A 490 34.48 21.05 -7.50
C LEU A 490 34.03 22.51 -7.37
N GLU A 491 34.59 23.43 -8.16
CA GLU A 491 33.96 24.74 -8.38
C GLU A 491 32.56 24.57 -9.01
N PRO A 492 31.55 25.41 -8.66
CA PRO A 492 30.19 25.29 -9.18
C PRO A 492 30.06 25.37 -10.71
N ASN A 493 31.05 25.94 -11.41
CA ASN A 493 31.11 26.09 -12.87
C ASN A 493 31.97 24.99 -13.54
N SER A 494 32.53 24.05 -12.77
CA SER A 494 33.46 23.02 -13.23
C SER A 494 32.77 22.00 -14.14
N THR A 495 33.53 21.49 -15.14
CA THR A 495 33.09 20.39 -16.00
C THR A 495 33.40 19.01 -15.42
N ASN A 496 33.78 18.91 -14.14
CA ASN A 496 33.99 17.65 -13.45
C ASN A 496 32.66 16.94 -13.18
N GLU A 497 32.61 15.62 -13.36
CA GLU A 497 31.40 14.81 -13.16
C GLU A 497 30.82 14.92 -11.74
N GLN A 498 31.67 15.05 -10.70
CA GLN A 498 31.22 15.27 -9.32
C GLN A 498 30.62 16.66 -9.13
N ALA A 499 31.22 17.72 -9.70
CA ALA A 499 30.66 19.08 -9.65
C ALA A 499 29.29 19.15 -10.35
N ILE A 500 29.17 18.51 -11.51
CA ILE A 500 27.91 18.37 -12.26
C ILE A 500 26.89 17.57 -11.43
N ALA A 501 27.30 16.49 -10.75
CA ALA A 501 26.42 15.71 -9.87
C ALA A 501 25.94 16.50 -8.64
N ILE A 502 26.81 17.31 -8.00
CA ILE A 502 26.44 18.19 -6.88
C ILE A 502 25.37 19.20 -7.35
N ASN A 503 25.63 19.90 -8.45
CA ASN A 503 24.69 20.85 -9.05
C ASN A 503 23.35 20.19 -9.43
N SER A 504 23.41 18.98 -10.01
CA SER A 504 22.22 18.20 -10.38
C SER A 504 21.41 17.78 -9.15
N SER A 505 22.07 17.28 -8.10
CA SER A 505 21.46 16.86 -6.84
C SER A 505 20.71 18.02 -6.16
N ILE A 506 21.34 19.19 -6.08
CA ILE A 506 20.73 20.42 -5.56
C ILE A 506 19.54 20.87 -6.41
N ALA A 507 19.70 20.93 -7.74
CA ALA A 507 18.64 21.35 -8.65
C ALA A 507 17.43 20.39 -8.62
N THR A 508 17.66 19.07 -8.56
CA THR A 508 16.60 18.06 -8.50
C THR A 508 15.85 18.11 -7.16
N PHE A 509 16.54 18.25 -6.03
CA PHE A 509 15.89 18.38 -4.73
C PHE A 509 15.06 19.68 -4.62
N LYS A 510 15.59 20.80 -5.12
CA LYS A 510 14.84 22.07 -5.18
C LYS A 510 13.65 22.03 -6.15
N ALA A 511 13.79 21.34 -7.28
CA ALA A 511 12.69 21.14 -8.23
C ALA A 511 11.56 20.25 -7.66
N ALA A 512 11.88 19.36 -6.71
CA ALA A 512 10.89 18.57 -5.98
C ALA A 512 10.17 19.36 -4.87
N GLY A 513 10.64 20.56 -4.48
CA GLY A 513 9.99 21.41 -3.46
C GLY A 513 10.77 21.59 -2.15
N GLY A 514 11.89 20.89 -1.97
CA GLY A 514 12.82 21.19 -0.88
C GLY A 514 13.58 22.51 -1.10
N ASP A 515 14.33 22.97 -0.10
CA ASP A 515 15.31 24.06 -0.27
C ASP A 515 16.59 23.81 0.55
N VAL A 516 17.66 24.54 0.21
CA VAL A 516 19.01 24.31 0.75
C VAL A 516 19.63 25.59 1.30
N MET A 517 20.31 25.47 2.44
CA MET A 517 21.23 26.47 2.97
C MET A 517 22.64 26.09 2.52
N ILE A 518 23.45 27.04 2.08
CA ILE A 518 24.86 26.78 1.72
C ILE A 518 25.75 27.20 2.88
N SER A 519 26.60 26.29 3.38
CA SER A 519 27.55 26.59 4.45
C SER A 519 28.96 26.88 3.91
N PHE A 520 29.59 27.93 4.43
CA PHE A 520 30.97 28.30 4.14
C PHE A 520 31.88 28.03 5.35
N GLY A 521 32.99 27.32 5.14
CA GLY A 521 33.99 27.05 6.18
C GLY A 521 34.03 25.59 6.64
N GLY A 522 33.80 25.35 7.93
CA GLY A 522 33.95 24.04 8.58
C GLY A 522 35.41 23.69 8.94
N ALA A 523 35.59 22.57 9.65
CA ALA A 523 36.81 22.23 10.42
C ALA A 523 38.10 22.07 9.60
N ALA A 524 37.98 21.74 8.31
CA ALA A 524 39.11 21.43 7.42
C ALA A 524 39.31 22.51 6.34
N GLY A 525 40.51 22.56 5.76
CA GLY A 525 40.79 23.42 4.59
C GLY A 525 41.08 24.88 4.96
N THR A 526 40.48 25.82 4.25
CA THR A 526 40.69 27.28 4.45
C THR A 526 39.44 28.06 4.06
N SER A 527 38.91 28.88 4.97
CA SER A 527 37.78 29.73 4.66
C SER A 527 38.15 30.79 3.62
N ILE A 528 37.20 31.14 2.75
CA ILE A 528 37.40 32.17 1.72
C ILE A 528 37.79 33.54 2.33
N ALA A 529 37.32 33.84 3.54
CA ALA A 529 37.68 35.05 4.27
C ALA A 529 39.17 35.04 4.73
N GLN A 530 39.70 33.92 5.20
CA GLN A 530 41.14 33.77 5.54
C GLN A 530 42.02 33.86 4.29
N TYR A 531 41.64 33.20 3.20
CA TYR A 531 42.34 33.35 1.92
C TYR A 531 42.36 34.83 1.50
N TYR A 532 41.21 35.50 1.53
CA TYR A 532 41.09 36.88 1.05
C TYR A 532 41.86 37.86 1.95
N ALA A 533 41.86 37.66 3.27
CA ALA A 533 42.68 38.43 4.20
C ALA A 533 44.18 38.27 3.93
N THR A 534 44.69 37.04 3.78
CA THR A 534 46.13 36.79 3.53
C THR A 534 46.60 37.28 2.15
N LYS A 535 45.71 37.37 1.15
CA LYS A 535 46.03 37.95 -0.17
C LYS A 535 45.73 39.46 -0.29
N GLY A 536 45.26 40.13 0.77
CA GLY A 536 44.90 41.55 0.74
C GLY A 536 43.73 41.90 -0.19
N ARG A 537 42.80 40.95 -0.40
CA ARG A 537 41.55 41.17 -1.15
C ARG A 537 40.58 42.03 -0.34
N THR A 538 39.67 42.70 -1.04
CA THR A 538 38.71 43.64 -0.44
C THR A 538 37.41 42.95 0.01
N ALA A 539 36.72 43.56 0.97
CA ALA A 539 35.39 43.11 1.42
C ALA A 539 34.36 43.07 0.27
N GLN A 540 34.48 43.95 -0.72
CA GLN A 540 33.61 43.93 -1.91
C GLN A 540 33.85 42.66 -2.74
N GLN A 541 35.11 42.32 -3.05
CA GLN A 541 35.42 41.10 -3.80
C GLN A 541 34.94 39.83 -3.08
N LEU A 542 34.96 39.83 -1.74
CA LEU A 542 34.44 38.73 -0.94
C LEU A 542 32.89 38.68 -0.97
N ALA A 543 32.22 39.84 -0.92
CA ALA A 543 30.78 39.94 -1.09
C ALA A 543 30.32 39.52 -2.49
N ASP A 544 31.08 39.87 -3.53
CA ASP A 544 30.83 39.47 -4.92
C ASP A 544 30.96 37.95 -5.09
N ALA A 545 31.90 37.31 -4.39
CA ALA A 545 32.06 35.85 -4.37
C ALA A 545 30.86 35.16 -3.70
N TYR A 546 30.40 35.65 -2.54
CA TYR A 546 29.19 35.13 -1.89
C TYR A 546 27.92 35.35 -2.73
N ALA A 547 27.79 36.52 -3.36
CA ALA A 547 26.68 36.81 -4.26
C ALA A 547 26.65 35.88 -5.49
N THR A 548 27.83 35.47 -5.98
CA THR A 548 27.95 34.48 -7.07
C THR A 548 27.41 33.11 -6.67
N VAL A 549 27.65 32.66 -5.44
CA VAL A 549 27.07 31.40 -4.90
C VAL A 549 25.56 31.51 -4.72
N VAL A 550 25.07 32.64 -4.19
CA VAL A 550 23.62 32.95 -4.08
C VAL A 550 22.94 32.84 -5.44
N ASP A 551 23.50 33.46 -6.48
CA ASP A 551 22.93 33.46 -7.84
C ASP A 551 23.10 32.12 -8.57
N THR A 552 24.11 31.31 -8.21
CA THR A 552 24.34 29.99 -8.83
C THR A 552 23.35 28.94 -8.33
N TYR A 553 23.03 28.93 -7.03
CA TYR A 553 22.14 27.95 -6.41
C TYR A 553 20.72 28.47 -6.12
N GLY A 554 20.45 29.75 -6.37
CA GLY A 554 19.16 30.39 -6.11
C GLY A 554 18.74 30.28 -4.65
N VAL A 555 19.68 30.49 -3.72
CA VAL A 555 19.51 30.26 -2.28
C VAL A 555 19.25 31.56 -1.53
N THR A 556 18.36 31.49 -0.53
CA THR A 556 18.03 32.64 0.35
C THR A 556 18.65 32.53 1.73
N HIS A 557 19.26 31.39 2.07
CA HIS A 557 19.90 31.13 3.35
C HIS A 557 21.36 30.77 3.13
N LEU A 558 22.24 31.44 3.86
CA LEU A 558 23.67 31.15 3.92
C LEU A 558 24.07 30.90 5.39
N ASP A 559 24.85 29.85 5.59
CA ASP A 559 25.53 29.57 6.85
C ASP A 559 27.02 29.90 6.73
N PHE A 560 27.60 30.37 7.83
CA PHE A 560 29.03 30.61 7.96
C PHE A 560 29.52 29.84 9.17
N ASP A 561 30.10 28.67 8.88
CA ASP A 561 30.72 27.82 9.87
C ASP A 561 32.16 28.29 10.11
N ILE A 562 32.32 29.07 11.19
CA ILE A 562 33.56 29.81 11.48
C ILE A 562 34.22 29.18 12.70
N GLU A 563 35.03 28.16 12.45
CA GLU A 563 35.69 27.37 13.49
C GLU A 563 37.21 27.23 13.30
N GLY A 564 37.84 26.33 14.07
CA GLY A 564 39.29 26.10 14.06
C GLY A 564 40.11 27.39 14.20
N ALA A 565 41.02 27.64 13.26
CA ALA A 565 41.82 28.87 13.21
C ALA A 565 41.09 30.09 12.61
N ALA A 566 39.86 29.94 12.09
CA ALA A 566 39.10 31.05 11.51
C ALA A 566 38.42 31.90 12.58
N VAL A 567 37.84 31.27 13.61
CA VAL A 567 37.13 31.97 14.69
C VAL A 567 38.00 32.99 15.43
N ALA A 568 39.29 32.69 15.56
CA ALA A 568 40.28 33.48 16.30
C ALA A 568 41.16 34.39 15.42
N ASP A 569 40.94 34.47 14.10
CA ASP A 569 41.67 35.40 13.22
C ASP A 569 40.92 36.74 13.06
N PRO A 570 41.41 37.84 13.67
CA PRO A 570 40.72 39.12 13.58
C PRO A 570 40.66 39.69 12.16
N ALA A 571 41.56 39.29 11.27
CA ALA A 571 41.62 39.81 9.90
C ALA A 571 40.49 39.25 9.04
N SER A 572 40.34 37.92 8.97
CA SER A 572 39.24 37.29 8.24
C SER A 572 37.88 37.55 8.89
N VAL A 573 37.77 37.55 10.22
CA VAL A 573 36.51 37.88 10.92
C VAL A 573 36.04 39.30 10.61
N THR A 574 36.96 40.27 10.60
CA THR A 574 36.65 41.66 10.21
C THR A 574 36.28 41.77 8.72
N LEU A 575 37.02 41.08 7.85
CA LEU A 575 36.79 41.10 6.41
C LEU A 575 35.44 40.46 6.03
N ASN A 576 35.10 39.33 6.66
CA ASN A 576 33.82 38.65 6.47
C ASN A 576 32.67 39.55 6.93
N ALA A 577 32.72 40.09 8.15
CA ALA A 577 31.67 40.99 8.67
C ALA A 577 31.41 42.20 7.74
N GLN A 578 32.46 42.77 7.13
CA GLN A 578 32.31 43.83 6.13
C GLN A 578 31.70 43.33 4.81
N ALA A 579 32.12 42.15 4.33
CA ALA A 579 31.59 41.54 3.12
C ALA A 579 30.10 41.17 3.26
N LEU A 580 29.66 40.65 4.41
CA LEU A 580 28.27 40.28 4.65
C LEU A 580 27.35 41.51 4.75
N ALA A 581 27.84 42.63 5.29
CA ALA A 581 27.11 43.90 5.26
C ALA A 581 26.97 44.49 3.84
N LEU A 582 27.92 44.20 2.94
CA LEU A 582 27.82 44.53 1.51
C LEU A 582 26.89 43.55 0.77
N LEU A 583 26.95 42.26 1.10
CA LEU A 583 26.08 41.23 0.54
C LEU A 583 24.61 41.51 0.84
N GLN A 584 24.22 41.74 2.10
CA GLN A 584 22.82 42.06 2.46
C GLN A 584 22.34 43.41 1.89
N LYS A 585 23.26 44.29 1.48
CA LYS A 585 22.92 45.52 0.74
C LYS A 585 22.65 45.26 -0.75
N ALA A 586 23.25 44.22 -1.33
CA ALA A 586 23.05 43.81 -2.73
C ALA A 586 21.93 42.76 -2.90
N LYS A 587 21.72 41.93 -1.86
CA LYS A 587 20.80 40.80 -1.75
C LYS A 587 20.04 40.89 -0.42
N PRO A 588 19.12 41.87 -0.24
CA PRO A 588 18.39 42.07 1.02
C PRO A 588 17.49 40.90 1.44
N GLU A 589 17.23 39.96 0.53
CA GLU A 589 16.56 38.67 0.75
C GLU A 589 17.42 37.61 1.47
N VAL A 590 18.74 37.80 1.55
CA VAL A 590 19.65 36.78 2.10
C VAL A 590 19.70 36.80 3.63
N GLN A 591 19.22 35.70 4.20
CA GLN A 591 19.35 35.36 5.62
C GLN A 591 20.73 34.78 5.89
N ILE A 592 21.36 35.22 6.98
CA ILE A 592 22.72 34.85 7.37
C ILE A 592 22.68 34.19 8.74
N TRP A 593 23.09 32.93 8.78
CA TRP A 593 23.36 32.17 9.99
C TRP A 593 24.87 32.11 10.24
N TYR A 594 25.26 32.12 11.52
CA TYR A 594 26.63 31.87 11.95
C TYR A 594 26.65 30.58 12.75
N THR A 595 27.37 29.56 12.28
CA THR A 595 27.64 28.32 13.01
C THR A 595 28.99 28.42 13.70
N LEU A 596 29.01 28.19 15.01
CA LEU A 596 30.16 28.53 15.86
C LEU A 596 30.41 27.46 16.93
N PRO A 597 31.69 27.17 17.25
CA PRO A 597 32.06 26.33 18.40
C PRO A 597 31.59 26.93 19.72
N VAL A 598 31.10 26.06 20.60
CA VAL A 598 30.62 26.40 21.95
C VAL A 598 31.18 25.44 22.99
N LEU A 599 31.11 25.85 24.25
CA LEU A 599 31.15 24.98 25.42
C LEU A 599 29.74 24.94 26.04
N PRO A 600 29.46 24.10 27.05
CA PRO A 600 28.21 24.20 27.82
C PRO A 600 28.00 25.58 28.49
N THR A 601 29.05 26.40 28.58
CA THR A 601 29.02 27.81 29.02
C THR A 601 28.82 28.83 27.88
N GLY A 602 28.46 28.37 26.68
CA GLY A 602 28.16 29.17 25.49
C GLY A 602 29.37 29.36 24.56
N LEU A 603 29.32 30.41 23.72
CA LEU A 603 30.41 30.76 22.81
C LEU A 603 31.70 31.08 23.59
N THR A 604 32.83 30.73 22.98
CA THR A 604 34.16 31.20 23.41
C THR A 604 34.29 32.72 23.24
N ALA A 605 35.32 33.32 23.85
CA ALA A 605 35.59 34.77 23.69
C ALA A 605 35.75 35.18 22.20
N ASP A 606 36.31 34.29 21.38
CA ASP A 606 36.47 34.49 19.94
C ASP A 606 35.13 34.37 19.20
N GLY A 607 34.29 33.36 19.52
CA GLY A 607 32.93 33.25 18.97
C GLY A 607 32.04 34.45 19.33
N VAL A 608 32.13 34.94 20.56
CA VAL A 608 31.48 36.20 20.99
C VAL A 608 31.99 37.38 20.16
N ASN A 609 33.31 37.46 19.88
CA ASN A 609 33.90 38.51 19.05
C ASN A 609 33.47 38.41 17.57
N VAL A 610 33.26 37.21 17.02
CA VAL A 610 32.72 37.02 15.66
C VAL A 610 31.33 37.63 15.53
N VAL A 611 30.42 37.30 16.45
CA VAL A 611 29.06 37.88 16.49
C VAL A 611 29.10 39.38 16.74
N ASP A 612 29.89 39.85 17.71
CA ASP A 612 29.99 41.26 18.06
C ASP A 612 30.56 42.12 16.90
N THR A 613 31.48 41.56 16.11
CA THR A 613 32.07 42.19 14.92
C THR A 613 31.08 42.26 13.75
N ALA A 614 30.29 41.21 13.49
CA ALA A 614 29.20 41.25 12.53
C ALA A 614 28.18 42.35 12.88
N LEU A 615 27.78 42.43 14.15
CA LEU A 615 26.86 43.44 14.65
C LEU A 615 27.46 44.87 14.68
N LYS A 616 28.80 45.02 14.68
CA LYS A 616 29.51 46.31 14.47
C LYS A 616 29.52 46.73 13.00
N ALA A 617 29.71 45.78 12.08
CA ALA A 617 29.70 46.03 10.63
C ALA A 617 28.29 46.35 10.08
N GLY A 618 27.25 46.03 10.85
CA GLY A 618 25.85 46.31 10.50
C GLY A 618 25.10 45.10 9.93
N VAL A 619 25.70 43.90 9.96
CA VAL A 619 25.07 42.65 9.53
C VAL A 619 23.79 42.40 10.33
N THR A 620 22.77 41.89 9.66
CA THR A 620 21.55 41.38 10.27
C THR A 620 21.59 39.86 10.21
N LEU A 621 22.10 39.25 11.28
CA LEU A 621 22.08 37.80 11.45
C LEU A 621 20.62 37.33 11.62
N ALA A 622 20.25 36.30 10.88
CA ALA A 622 19.01 35.55 11.10
C ALA A 622 19.11 34.83 12.44
N GLY A 623 20.23 34.11 12.66
CA GLY A 623 20.54 33.55 13.97
C GLY A 623 22.00 33.14 14.16
N VAL A 624 22.28 32.59 15.33
CA VAL A 624 23.55 31.99 15.73
C VAL A 624 23.28 30.52 16.09
N ASN A 625 23.88 29.63 15.33
CA ASN A 625 23.82 28.18 15.49
C ASN A 625 25.00 27.70 16.35
N VAL A 626 24.73 26.84 17.32
CA VAL A 626 25.75 26.32 18.24
C VAL A 626 26.14 24.89 17.87
N MET A 627 27.43 24.66 17.68
CA MET A 627 27.98 23.32 17.48
C MET A 627 28.11 22.62 18.84
N ALA A 628 27.06 21.89 19.20
CA ALA A 628 26.86 21.25 20.48
C ALA A 628 27.59 19.89 20.57
N MET A 629 28.90 19.92 20.30
CA MET A 629 29.78 18.76 20.11
C MET A 629 31.22 19.07 20.55
N ASP A 630 31.99 18.03 20.84
CA ASP A 630 33.44 18.03 21.02
C ASP A 630 33.96 19.04 22.06
N TYR A 631 33.23 19.16 23.17
CA TYR A 631 33.55 20.05 24.29
C TYR A 631 34.82 19.63 25.04
N GLY A 632 35.07 18.32 25.13
CA GLY A 632 36.11 17.69 25.93
C GLY A 632 35.75 17.55 27.41
N GLU A 633 36.25 16.48 28.05
CA GLU A 633 36.01 16.12 29.47
C GLU A 633 36.27 17.23 30.51
N SER A 634 37.05 18.24 30.17
CA SER A 634 37.31 19.40 31.06
C SER A 634 36.17 20.41 31.09
N ALA A 635 35.33 20.46 30.05
CA ALA A 635 34.17 21.34 29.92
C ALA A 635 32.84 20.56 30.03
N ALA A 636 32.78 19.35 29.47
CA ALA A 636 31.65 18.43 29.57
C ALA A 636 32.12 17.04 30.06
N PRO A 637 32.26 16.83 31.39
CA PRO A 637 32.60 15.52 31.93
C PRO A 637 31.57 14.45 31.55
N THR A 638 31.98 13.35 30.93
CA THR A 638 31.06 12.25 30.56
C THR A 638 30.91 11.22 31.66
N SER A 639 31.76 11.29 32.69
CA SER A 639 31.78 10.36 33.82
C SER A 639 32.00 11.05 35.18
N GLY A 640 31.57 10.37 36.26
CA GLY A 640 31.66 10.88 37.63
C GLY A 640 30.45 11.75 38.05
N PRO A 641 30.52 12.42 39.21
CA PRO A 641 29.36 13.03 39.87
C PRO A 641 28.83 14.31 39.23
N ASN A 642 29.59 14.90 38.29
CA ASN A 642 29.21 16.13 37.57
C ASN A 642 28.76 15.84 36.12
N ALA A 643 28.71 14.57 35.72
CA ALA A 643 28.42 14.18 34.35
C ALA A 643 26.95 14.39 33.98
N LYS A 644 26.73 14.72 32.71
CA LYS A 644 25.41 14.88 32.09
C LYS A 644 25.40 14.16 30.74
N THR A 645 24.22 14.01 30.17
CA THR A 645 24.08 13.50 28.80
C THR A 645 24.39 14.61 27.79
N MET A 646 24.68 14.25 26.54
CA MET A 646 25.10 15.24 25.54
C MET A 646 23.98 16.23 25.16
N GLY A 647 22.72 15.80 25.21
CA GLY A 647 21.55 16.67 25.04
C GLY A 647 21.42 17.70 26.17
N ALA A 648 21.71 17.31 27.41
CA ALA A 648 21.75 18.25 28.53
C ALA A 648 22.87 19.30 28.37
N TYR A 649 24.04 18.91 27.86
CA TYR A 649 25.11 19.86 27.53
C TYR A 649 24.78 20.76 26.33
N ALA A 650 24.12 20.23 25.29
CA ALA A 650 23.61 21.00 24.16
C ALA A 650 22.60 22.08 24.58
N ILE A 651 21.68 21.72 25.49
CA ILE A 651 20.73 22.64 26.11
C ILE A 651 21.46 23.76 26.87
N GLU A 652 22.45 23.43 27.70
CA GLU A 652 23.22 24.44 28.46
C GLU A 652 24.04 25.36 27.54
N ALA A 653 24.63 24.83 26.47
CA ALA A 653 25.32 25.62 25.45
C ALA A 653 24.38 26.59 24.73
N ALA A 654 23.15 26.15 24.41
CA ALA A 654 22.11 26.98 23.81
C ALA A 654 21.59 28.07 24.77
N GLU A 655 21.31 27.74 26.03
CA GLU A 655 20.88 28.74 27.04
C GLU A 655 21.96 29.78 27.33
N SER A 656 23.21 29.34 27.45
CA SER A 656 24.36 30.22 27.67
C SER A 656 24.62 31.14 26.47
N THR A 657 24.57 30.60 25.25
CA THR A 657 24.74 31.39 24.02
C THR A 657 23.59 32.39 23.84
N TYR A 658 22.35 31.99 24.12
CA TYR A 658 21.21 32.89 24.12
C TYR A 658 21.42 34.08 25.06
N ALA A 659 21.91 33.84 26.29
CA ALA A 659 22.20 34.90 27.25
C ALA A 659 23.34 35.84 26.77
N GLN A 660 24.42 35.28 26.24
CA GLN A 660 25.55 36.04 25.69
C GLN A 660 25.12 36.93 24.51
N VAL A 661 24.48 36.37 23.49
CA VAL A 661 24.09 37.09 22.27
C VAL A 661 22.98 38.10 22.57
N SER A 662 22.04 37.77 23.47
CA SER A 662 21.05 38.75 23.97
C SER A 662 21.70 39.97 24.60
N ALA A 663 22.82 39.82 25.32
CA ALA A 663 23.56 40.97 25.85
C ALA A 663 24.21 41.81 24.73
N LEU A 664 24.80 41.18 23.70
CA LEU A 664 25.38 41.88 22.55
C LEU A 664 24.34 42.69 21.75
N TYR A 665 23.13 42.17 21.60
CA TYR A 665 22.00 42.84 20.96
C TYR A 665 21.44 43.96 21.85
N THR A 666 21.25 43.71 23.15
CA THR A 666 20.75 44.70 24.12
C THR A 666 21.68 45.91 24.21
N ALA A 667 23.00 45.69 24.22
CA ALA A 667 24.00 46.76 24.18
C ALA A 667 23.92 47.66 22.93
N ARG A 668 23.23 47.20 21.88
CA ARG A 668 22.98 47.90 20.62
C ARG A 668 21.53 48.37 20.46
N SER A 669 20.71 48.27 21.52
CA SER A 669 19.26 48.53 21.48
C SER A 669 18.48 47.68 20.46
N LYS A 670 18.99 46.49 20.13
CA LYS A 670 18.28 45.45 19.37
C LYS A 670 17.74 44.38 20.32
N THR A 671 16.72 43.64 19.89
CA THR A 671 16.24 42.41 20.55
C THR A 671 16.82 41.18 19.87
N PHE A 672 17.18 40.17 20.67
CA PHE A 672 17.45 38.81 20.23
C PHE A 672 16.34 37.89 20.76
N SER A 673 16.10 36.74 20.12
CA SER A 673 15.00 35.83 20.48
C SER A 673 15.36 34.37 20.21
N TRP A 674 14.63 33.42 20.81
CA TRP A 674 14.91 31.99 20.66
C TRP A 674 14.85 31.50 19.21
N SER A 675 13.99 32.10 18.38
CA SER A 675 13.93 31.85 16.94
C SER A 675 15.15 32.39 16.17
N GLN A 676 16.21 32.80 16.87
CA GLN A 676 17.51 33.19 16.35
C GLN A 676 18.66 32.37 16.97
N ILE A 677 18.34 31.35 17.77
CA ILE A 677 19.28 30.29 18.15
C ILE A 677 19.08 29.12 17.18
N GLY A 678 20.18 28.50 16.78
CA GLY A 678 20.22 27.16 16.20
C GLY A 678 21.00 26.21 17.08
N VAL A 679 20.72 24.91 17.01
CA VAL A 679 21.53 23.88 17.70
C VAL A 679 21.87 22.75 16.74
N THR A 680 23.16 22.41 16.67
CA THR A 680 23.73 21.33 15.86
C THR A 680 24.57 20.41 16.75
N PRO A 681 24.01 19.31 17.28
CA PRO A 681 24.82 18.23 17.85
C PRO A 681 25.50 17.41 16.76
N MET A 682 26.59 16.72 17.11
CA MET A 682 27.14 15.62 16.31
C MET A 682 26.40 14.33 16.71
N LEU A 683 25.99 13.51 15.73
CA LEU A 683 25.20 12.31 16.00
C LEU A 683 26.03 11.16 16.59
N GLY A 684 25.49 10.40 17.53
CA GLY A 684 26.15 9.21 18.06
C GLY A 684 27.50 9.54 18.68
N VAL A 685 28.55 8.81 18.31
CA VAL A 685 29.91 8.98 18.85
C VAL A 685 30.58 10.21 18.21
N ASN A 686 31.01 11.16 19.04
CA ASN A 686 31.75 12.36 18.62
C ASN A 686 33.26 12.05 18.42
N ASP A 687 34.04 13.02 17.91
CA ASP A 687 35.49 12.84 17.76
C ASP A 687 36.20 12.79 19.14
N VAL A 688 35.66 13.48 20.14
CA VAL A 688 35.84 13.16 21.56
C VAL A 688 35.05 11.86 21.85
N LEU A 689 35.68 10.70 21.64
CA LEU A 689 35.03 9.36 21.68
C LEU A 689 34.27 8.98 22.98
N THR A 690 34.41 9.75 24.08
CA THR A 690 33.61 9.57 25.30
C THR A 690 32.27 10.32 25.26
N GLU A 691 32.18 11.37 24.44
CA GLU A 691 30.94 12.08 24.16
C GLU A 691 30.11 11.29 23.15
N VAL A 692 28.89 10.94 23.57
CA VAL A 692 27.95 10.17 22.75
C VAL A 692 26.57 10.83 22.81
N PHE A 693 26.11 11.39 21.69
CA PHE A 693 24.78 11.95 21.53
C PHE A 693 23.80 10.86 21.09
N THR A 694 22.94 10.43 22.01
CA THR A 694 21.99 9.33 21.78
C THR A 694 20.66 9.80 21.19
N VAL A 695 19.83 8.88 20.70
CA VAL A 695 18.46 9.22 20.25
C VAL A 695 17.62 9.83 21.39
N ALA A 696 17.90 9.48 22.65
CA ALA A 696 17.28 10.12 23.82
C ALA A 696 17.79 11.55 24.06
N ASP A 697 19.04 11.85 23.71
CA ASP A 697 19.56 13.23 23.71
C ASP A 697 18.95 14.08 22.59
N ALA A 698 18.65 13.46 21.44
CA ALA A 698 17.89 14.10 20.37
C ALA A 698 16.50 14.51 20.88
N GLN A 699 15.74 13.59 21.50
CA GLN A 699 14.41 13.90 22.02
C GLN A 699 14.44 15.00 23.10
N ALA A 700 15.40 14.95 24.03
CA ALA A 700 15.54 15.99 25.04
C ALA A 700 15.83 17.38 24.45
N LEU A 701 16.60 17.44 23.36
CA LEU A 701 16.87 18.68 22.62
C LEU A 701 15.65 19.15 21.81
N GLU A 702 14.88 18.23 21.24
CA GLU A 702 13.61 18.43 20.54
C GLU A 702 12.56 19.10 21.47
N ASP A 703 12.27 18.44 22.60
CA ASP A 703 11.33 18.91 23.64
C ASP A 703 11.67 20.34 24.07
N PHE A 704 12.96 20.61 24.26
CA PHE A 704 13.49 21.94 24.58
C PHE A 704 13.31 22.94 23.43
N ALA A 705 13.58 22.53 22.18
CA ALA A 705 13.46 23.37 21.00
C ALA A 705 12.00 23.79 20.72
N ARG A 706 11.01 22.90 20.94
CA ARG A 706 9.58 23.29 20.93
C ARG A 706 9.24 24.20 22.10
N THR A 707 9.67 23.84 23.31
CA THR A 707 9.39 24.61 24.54
C THR A 707 9.91 26.05 24.49
N LYS A 708 11.06 26.29 23.85
CA LYS A 708 11.67 27.63 23.70
C LYS A 708 11.20 28.37 22.44
N GLY A 709 10.81 27.65 21.39
CA GLY A 709 10.67 28.20 20.04
C GLY A 709 12.02 28.55 19.42
N ILE A 710 12.91 27.55 19.33
CA ILE A 710 14.22 27.66 18.68
C ILE A 710 14.09 27.94 17.16
N GLY A 711 15.10 28.56 16.56
CA GLY A 711 15.07 28.96 15.16
C GLY A 711 15.48 27.84 14.19
N MET A 712 16.47 27.04 14.59
CA MET A 712 16.95 25.91 13.78
C MET A 712 17.33 24.72 14.67
N LEU A 713 16.82 23.53 14.32
CA LEU A 713 17.52 22.29 14.63
C LEU A 713 18.33 21.86 13.41
N SER A 714 19.46 21.22 13.67
CA SER A 714 20.32 20.62 12.66
C SER A 714 21.09 19.48 13.32
N MET A 715 22.02 18.85 12.60
CA MET A 715 22.95 17.85 13.15
C MET A 715 24.14 17.63 12.21
N TRP A 716 25.27 17.22 12.76
CA TRP A 716 26.42 16.73 12.00
C TRP A 716 26.45 15.18 12.01
N GLN A 717 26.04 14.49 10.96
CA GLN A 717 25.41 14.94 9.71
C GLN A 717 24.38 13.89 9.26
N VAL A 718 23.53 14.17 8.27
CA VAL A 718 22.51 13.20 7.81
C VAL A 718 23.13 11.88 7.32
N LEU A 719 24.34 11.93 6.74
CA LEU A 719 25.08 10.73 6.32
C LEU A 719 25.55 9.85 7.48
N ARG A 720 25.48 10.33 8.74
CA ARG A 720 25.84 9.60 9.96
C ARG A 720 24.63 8.96 10.64
N ASP A 721 23.40 9.21 10.18
CA ASP A 721 22.16 8.65 10.73
C ASP A 721 21.89 7.20 10.26
N ILE A 722 22.93 6.36 10.36
CA ILE A 722 22.91 4.92 10.10
C ILE A 722 23.67 4.17 11.21
N PRO A 723 23.40 2.86 11.43
CA PRO A 723 24.16 2.04 12.36
C PRO A 723 25.66 1.99 11.99
N GLY A 724 26.53 1.99 13.00
CA GLY A 724 27.99 1.94 12.83
C GLY A 724 28.67 0.91 13.73
N THR A 725 30.01 0.84 13.63
CA THR A 725 30.81 0.06 14.59
C THR A 725 30.76 0.74 15.95
N LEU A 726 30.29 0.02 16.97
CA LEU A 726 30.06 0.57 18.32
C LEU A 726 31.31 1.27 18.89
N GLY A 727 31.16 2.54 19.26
CA GLY A 727 32.25 3.33 19.86
C GLY A 727 33.29 3.84 18.86
N GLN A 728 32.92 4.04 17.59
CA GLN A 728 33.79 4.66 16.58
C GLN A 728 33.13 5.91 16.00
N SER A 729 33.80 7.07 16.10
CA SER A 729 33.47 8.20 15.22
C SER A 729 33.83 7.84 13.78
N THR A 730 32.93 8.14 12.85
CA THR A 730 33.15 8.04 11.40
C THR A 730 32.36 9.15 10.70
N THR A 731 32.75 9.54 9.50
CA THR A 731 32.03 10.58 8.72
C THR A 731 30.69 10.12 8.14
N GLY A 732 30.42 8.81 8.10
CA GLY A 732 29.26 8.21 7.41
C GLY A 732 28.52 7.13 8.21
N ALA A 733 28.66 7.09 9.53
CA ALA A 733 27.86 6.27 10.45
C ALA A 733 27.96 6.81 11.88
N SER A 734 26.92 6.56 12.69
CA SER A 734 26.75 7.08 14.05
C SER A 734 27.74 6.51 15.08
N GLY A 735 28.33 5.35 14.80
CA GLY A 735 29.04 4.58 15.82
C GLY A 735 28.13 3.95 16.88
N LEU A 736 26.81 3.90 16.63
CA LEU A 736 25.78 3.27 17.46
C LEU A 736 25.07 2.13 16.72
N SER A 737 24.19 1.41 17.41
CA SER A 737 23.37 0.32 16.84
C SER A 737 21.96 0.75 16.40
N ASP A 738 21.60 2.03 16.59
CA ASP A 738 20.27 2.55 16.28
C ASP A 738 19.96 2.47 14.78
N PRO A 739 18.73 2.11 14.37
CA PRO A 739 18.33 1.98 12.96
C PRO A 739 18.59 3.23 12.11
N VAL A 740 18.65 3.03 10.78
CA VAL A 740 18.72 4.12 9.80
C VAL A 740 17.58 5.11 10.03
N GLY A 741 17.93 6.40 10.16
CA GLY A 741 16.96 7.48 10.33
C GLY A 741 16.51 7.74 11.76
N SER A 742 17.07 7.06 12.77
CA SER A 742 16.62 7.19 14.16
C SER A 742 16.79 8.60 14.73
N PHE A 743 17.76 9.38 14.26
CA PHE A 743 17.92 10.78 14.67
C PHE A 743 17.04 11.72 13.83
N SER A 744 16.95 11.48 12.53
CA SER A 744 16.09 12.26 11.62
C SER A 744 14.62 12.15 12.02
N ASN A 745 14.15 10.97 12.41
CA ASN A 745 12.77 10.73 12.86
C ASN A 745 12.39 11.44 14.18
N VAL A 746 13.37 12.01 14.89
CA VAL A 746 13.12 12.86 16.08
C VAL A 746 13.08 14.34 15.70
N PHE A 747 13.71 14.76 14.61
CA PHE A 747 13.83 16.17 14.24
C PHE A 747 13.09 16.57 12.94
N ASN A 748 12.64 15.62 12.12
CA ASN A 748 12.12 15.90 10.78
C ASN A 748 10.73 16.54 10.76
N ASP A 749 9.98 16.47 11.85
CA ASP A 749 8.73 17.21 12.05
C ASP A 749 8.94 18.60 12.71
N TYR A 750 10.19 18.99 13.03
CA TYR A 750 10.45 20.23 13.76
C TYR A 750 10.23 21.50 12.92
N GLY A 751 9.05 22.09 13.09
CA GLY A 751 8.73 23.42 12.61
C GLY A 751 8.28 23.43 11.16
N THR A 752 9.11 23.95 10.26
CA THR A 752 8.73 24.18 8.86
C THR A 752 9.14 23.00 7.99
N ILE A 753 8.14 22.26 7.49
CA ILE A 753 8.30 21.10 6.61
C ILE A 753 7.78 21.49 5.22
N ASN A 754 8.61 21.36 4.17
CA ASN A 754 8.16 21.50 2.79
C ASN A 754 7.71 20.15 2.23
N VAL A 755 6.68 20.15 1.38
CA VAL A 755 6.28 18.92 0.66
C VAL A 755 7.23 18.69 -0.51
N VAL A 756 7.86 17.51 -0.51
CA VAL A 756 8.84 17.08 -1.52
C VAL A 756 8.19 16.05 -2.46
N ASP A 757 8.07 16.41 -3.74
CA ASP A 757 7.50 15.56 -4.79
C ASP A 757 8.50 14.50 -5.26
N TYR A 758 8.36 13.30 -4.71
CA TYR A 758 9.13 12.13 -5.14
C TYR A 758 8.62 11.50 -6.46
N THR A 759 7.50 11.96 -7.05
CA THR A 759 6.92 11.34 -8.25
C THR A 759 7.71 11.67 -9.52
N ASN A 760 8.32 12.86 -9.58
CA ASN A 760 9.18 13.28 -10.69
C ASN A 760 10.64 12.76 -10.61
N ALA A 761 10.98 11.90 -9.64
CA ALA A 761 12.32 11.34 -9.45
C ALA A 761 12.85 10.50 -10.64
N ALA A 762 12.00 10.13 -11.60
CA ALA A 762 12.40 9.49 -12.85
C ALA A 762 12.90 10.47 -13.94
N GLY A 763 12.88 11.79 -13.69
CA GLY A 763 13.11 12.85 -14.68
C GLY A 763 14.53 13.40 -14.79
N GLY A 764 15.49 12.93 -13.98
CA GLY A 764 16.89 13.39 -13.98
C GLY A 764 17.87 12.21 -13.95
N GLY A 765 18.74 12.09 -14.96
CA GLY A 765 19.60 10.91 -15.12
C GLY A 765 20.92 10.96 -14.36
N GLY A 766 21.36 9.81 -13.83
CA GLY A 766 22.76 9.59 -13.44
C GLY A 766 23.02 9.20 -11.98
N GLY A 767 22.40 8.13 -11.47
CA GLY A 767 22.72 7.61 -10.13
C GLY A 767 21.78 6.50 -9.67
N GLY A 768 22.03 5.25 -10.08
CA GLY A 768 21.21 4.10 -9.69
C GLY A 768 21.41 3.73 -8.22
N GLY A 769 20.44 4.09 -7.37
CA GLY A 769 20.47 3.86 -5.92
C GLY A 769 19.14 3.35 -5.38
N GLY A 770 18.82 2.08 -5.67
CA GLY A 770 17.81 1.35 -4.90
C GLY A 770 18.38 0.84 -3.58
N THR A 771 17.51 0.53 -2.63
CA THR A 771 17.86 0.17 -1.24
C THR A 771 18.98 -0.88 -1.17
N PRO A 772 20.12 -0.60 -0.49
CA PRO A 772 21.17 -1.59 -0.30
C PRO A 772 20.66 -2.79 0.50
N VAL A 773 20.86 -4.01 -0.01
CA VAL A 773 20.66 -5.21 0.81
C VAL A 773 21.88 -5.41 1.70
N THR A 774 21.66 -5.88 2.93
CA THR A 774 22.72 -6.01 3.95
C THR A 774 22.56 -7.32 4.72
N GLY A 775 23.68 -7.79 5.31
CA GLY A 775 23.70 -9.00 6.14
C GLY A 775 23.77 -10.34 5.39
N GLY A 776 23.99 -10.33 4.07
CA GLY A 776 24.16 -11.54 3.25
C GLY A 776 25.58 -11.76 2.73
N THR A 777 25.70 -12.73 1.84
CA THR A 777 26.94 -13.14 1.16
C THR A 777 27.21 -12.26 -0.05
N SER A 778 28.42 -11.69 -0.16
CA SER A 778 28.88 -11.02 -1.39
C SER A 778 29.69 -11.98 -2.26
N THR A 779 29.28 -12.16 -3.52
CA THR A 779 29.95 -13.05 -4.47
C THR A 779 30.58 -12.24 -5.61
N THR A 780 31.91 -12.26 -5.72
CA THR A 780 32.62 -11.59 -6.81
C THR A 780 32.45 -12.34 -8.14
N ILE A 781 31.99 -11.62 -9.17
CA ILE A 781 31.85 -12.09 -10.55
C ILE A 781 33.15 -11.80 -11.29
N GLY A 782 33.74 -12.82 -11.95
CA GLY A 782 35.09 -12.69 -12.51
C GLY A 782 35.44 -13.67 -13.63
N TRP A 783 36.63 -13.46 -14.19
CA TRP A 783 37.12 -14.08 -15.42
C TRP A 783 37.71 -15.49 -15.22
N ALA A 784 36.94 -16.39 -14.59
CA ALA A 784 37.35 -17.78 -14.36
C ALA A 784 36.94 -18.67 -15.56
N TRP A 785 37.79 -18.78 -16.58
CA TRP A 785 37.51 -19.51 -17.83
C TRP A 785 36.98 -20.94 -17.61
N GLY A 786 35.82 -21.26 -18.19
CA GLY A 786 35.17 -22.58 -18.07
C GLY A 786 34.43 -22.83 -16.75
N ALA A 787 34.53 -21.95 -15.76
CA ALA A 787 33.81 -22.08 -14.49
C ALA A 787 32.32 -21.78 -14.67
N ASN A 788 31.47 -22.67 -14.14
CA ASN A 788 30.01 -22.53 -14.21
C ASN A 788 29.35 -22.76 -12.83
N PRO A 789 29.69 -21.95 -11.79
CA PRO A 789 29.10 -22.07 -10.46
C PRO A 789 27.58 -21.85 -10.44
N VAL A 790 26.91 -22.68 -9.64
CA VAL A 790 25.52 -22.47 -9.21
C VAL A 790 25.58 -21.90 -7.79
N LEU A 791 24.95 -20.75 -7.59
CA LEU A 791 24.89 -20.03 -6.31
C LEU A 791 23.53 -20.25 -5.66
N THR A 792 23.55 -20.57 -4.36
CA THR A 792 22.43 -20.25 -3.46
C THR A 792 22.49 -18.74 -3.22
N PHE A 793 21.37 -18.04 -3.40
CA PHE A 793 21.32 -16.58 -3.32
C PHE A 793 20.01 -16.14 -2.65
N ASP A 794 20.08 -15.31 -1.61
CA ASP A 794 18.95 -14.67 -0.93
C ASP A 794 18.77 -13.23 -1.45
N PRO A 795 17.75 -12.95 -2.30
CA PRO A 795 17.56 -11.62 -2.89
C PRO A 795 17.32 -10.49 -1.87
N ALA A 796 16.98 -10.81 -0.62
CA ALA A 796 16.81 -9.83 0.44
C ALA A 796 18.12 -9.44 1.15
N LYS A 797 19.25 -10.15 0.90
CA LYS A 797 20.50 -9.97 1.67
C LYS A 797 21.79 -10.06 0.85
N ASP A 798 21.85 -10.95 -0.14
CA ASP A 798 23.08 -11.31 -0.85
C ASP A 798 23.41 -10.32 -1.98
N THR A 799 24.69 -10.22 -2.34
CA THR A 799 25.18 -9.29 -3.37
C THR A 799 26.12 -9.95 -4.38
N LEU A 800 26.21 -9.36 -5.57
CA LEU A 800 27.07 -9.75 -6.67
C LEU A 800 28.02 -8.60 -7.00
N ASP A 801 29.34 -8.80 -6.80
CA ASP A 801 30.36 -7.78 -7.07
C ASP A 801 31.01 -7.98 -8.43
N PHE A 802 30.68 -7.11 -9.38
CA PHE A 802 31.25 -7.07 -10.73
C PHE A 802 32.60 -6.33 -10.80
N VAL A 803 33.03 -5.69 -9.70
CA VAL A 803 34.26 -4.90 -9.60
C VAL A 803 34.38 -3.86 -10.72
N TRP A 804 35.16 -4.13 -11.77
CA TRP A 804 35.39 -3.25 -12.92
C TRP A 804 34.79 -3.79 -14.24
N MET A 805 34.05 -4.90 -14.19
CA MET A 805 33.45 -5.53 -15.37
C MET A 805 32.36 -4.61 -15.97
N GLN A 806 32.40 -4.46 -17.29
CA GLN A 806 31.58 -3.51 -18.05
C GLN A 806 30.33 -4.15 -18.66
N ALA A 807 29.33 -3.33 -19.01
CA ALA A 807 28.01 -3.77 -19.48
C ALA A 807 28.02 -4.75 -20.67
N GLN A 808 29.03 -4.68 -21.55
CA GLN A 808 29.17 -5.57 -22.72
C GLN A 808 29.96 -6.86 -22.44
N GLU A 809 30.49 -7.04 -21.24
CA GLU A 809 31.38 -8.16 -20.88
C GLU A 809 30.64 -9.36 -20.26
N PHE A 810 29.37 -9.18 -19.90
CA PHE A 810 28.46 -10.22 -19.42
C PHE A 810 27.06 -10.02 -20.00
N ASP A 811 26.28 -11.09 -20.14
CA ASP A 811 24.85 -11.04 -20.45
C ASP A 811 24.05 -11.79 -19.38
N VAL A 812 22.82 -11.35 -19.12
CA VAL A 812 21.94 -11.92 -18.08
C VAL A 812 20.64 -12.41 -18.72
N SER A 813 20.15 -13.56 -18.27
CA SER A 813 18.93 -14.17 -18.78
C SER A 813 18.29 -15.06 -17.73
N ASP A 814 16.97 -14.98 -17.55
CA ASP A 814 16.23 -15.99 -16.80
C ASP A 814 16.08 -17.27 -17.62
N LYS A 815 16.44 -18.40 -17.01
CA LYS A 815 16.34 -19.75 -17.60
C LYS A 815 15.78 -20.71 -16.57
N SER A 816 14.63 -21.31 -16.85
CA SER A 816 13.96 -22.30 -15.97
C SER A 816 13.74 -21.83 -14.52
N GLY A 817 13.42 -20.54 -14.31
CA GLY A 817 13.24 -19.96 -12.97
C GLY A 817 14.56 -19.70 -12.23
N SER A 818 15.63 -19.37 -12.95
CA SER A 818 16.95 -19.06 -12.38
C SER A 818 17.68 -18.03 -13.24
N THR A 819 18.24 -17.00 -12.61
CA THR A 819 19.01 -15.95 -13.26
C THR A 819 20.37 -16.49 -13.67
N VAL A 820 20.69 -16.47 -14.96
CA VAL A 820 21.99 -16.93 -15.50
C VAL A 820 22.76 -15.76 -16.07
N ILE A 821 23.90 -15.46 -15.45
CA ILE A 821 24.87 -14.44 -15.83
C ILE A 821 25.97 -15.14 -16.65
N THR A 822 26.03 -14.90 -17.96
CA THR A 822 27.01 -15.49 -18.88
C THR A 822 28.13 -14.49 -19.13
N ILE A 823 29.40 -14.86 -18.93
CA ILE A 823 30.55 -13.99 -19.19
C ILE A 823 30.94 -14.10 -20.68
N VAL A 824 30.85 -12.99 -21.41
CA VAL A 824 30.98 -12.93 -22.87
C VAL A 824 32.39 -13.35 -23.29
N GLY A 825 32.49 -14.28 -24.23
CA GLY A 825 33.76 -14.79 -24.76
C GLY A 825 34.58 -15.69 -23.82
N ASN A 826 34.17 -15.87 -22.55
CA ASN A 826 34.95 -16.55 -21.51
C ASN A 826 34.53 -18.02 -21.24
N ASN A 827 33.44 -18.48 -21.87
CA ASN A 827 32.85 -19.82 -21.66
C ASN A 827 32.50 -20.13 -20.18
N SER A 828 32.06 -19.12 -19.45
CA SER A 828 31.77 -19.19 -18.01
C SER A 828 30.43 -18.54 -17.69
N SER A 829 29.78 -19.01 -16.62
CA SER A 829 28.51 -18.42 -16.15
C SER A 829 28.30 -18.58 -14.64
N TYR A 830 27.45 -17.73 -14.07
CA TYR A 830 26.99 -17.83 -12.70
C TYR A 830 25.46 -18.01 -12.72
N THR A 831 24.93 -19.01 -12.05
CA THR A 831 23.49 -19.31 -12.00
C THR A 831 22.94 -19.09 -10.59
N LEU A 832 22.00 -18.18 -10.40
CA LEU A 832 21.27 -18.00 -9.14
C LEU A 832 20.11 -19.00 -9.10
N ALA A 833 20.27 -20.10 -8.37
CA ALA A 833 19.31 -21.20 -8.39
C ALA A 833 17.98 -20.82 -7.71
N GLY A 834 16.89 -20.85 -8.46
CA GLY A 834 15.54 -20.53 -7.95
C GLY A 834 15.25 -19.04 -7.78
N VAL A 835 16.11 -18.15 -8.30
CA VAL A 835 15.97 -16.70 -8.22
C VAL A 835 15.82 -16.10 -9.63
N THR A 836 14.70 -15.42 -9.91
CA THR A 836 14.47 -14.72 -11.17
C THR A 836 14.85 -13.23 -11.10
N LEU A 837 15.06 -12.60 -12.26
CA LEU A 837 15.37 -11.16 -12.36
C LEU A 837 14.33 -10.26 -11.66
N SER A 838 13.06 -10.67 -11.65
CA SER A 838 11.96 -9.98 -10.98
C SER A 838 12.06 -10.00 -9.44
N GLN A 839 12.77 -10.96 -8.87
CA GLN A 839 13.00 -11.07 -7.42
C GLN A 839 14.23 -10.27 -6.96
N LEU A 840 15.12 -9.90 -7.88
CA LEU A 840 16.30 -9.08 -7.59
C LEU A 840 15.95 -7.59 -7.45
N GLN A 841 16.84 -6.84 -6.81
CA GLN A 841 16.83 -5.39 -6.70
C GLN A 841 18.24 -4.85 -6.99
N ILE A 842 18.36 -3.60 -7.45
CA ILE A 842 19.67 -3.04 -7.83
C ILE A 842 20.67 -3.04 -6.66
N GLY A 843 20.19 -3.00 -5.41
CA GLY A 843 21.01 -3.18 -4.21
C GLY A 843 21.70 -4.55 -4.10
N ASN A 844 21.26 -5.58 -4.82
CA ASN A 844 21.99 -6.85 -4.97
C ASN A 844 23.26 -6.70 -5.83
N ILE A 845 23.46 -5.59 -6.54
CA ILE A 845 24.52 -5.44 -7.55
C ILE A 845 25.53 -4.39 -7.11
N ILE A 846 26.78 -4.82 -6.94
CA ILE A 846 27.93 -3.96 -6.68
C ILE A 846 28.75 -3.89 -7.97
N ALA A 847 29.00 -2.68 -8.49
CA ALA A 847 29.87 -2.46 -9.64
C ALA A 847 30.46 -1.05 -9.61
N LYS A 848 31.69 -0.88 -10.13
CA LYS A 848 32.34 0.43 -10.31
C LYS A 848 32.09 1.02 -11.70
N ASP A 849 31.61 0.21 -12.64
CA ASP A 849 31.14 0.66 -13.94
C ASP A 849 29.66 1.05 -13.88
N THR A 850 29.35 2.30 -14.23
CA THR A 850 27.98 2.83 -14.22
C THR A 850 27.12 2.22 -15.34
N GLY A 851 27.73 1.78 -16.43
CA GLY A 851 27.06 1.03 -17.49
C GLY A 851 26.54 -0.33 -16.99
N THR A 852 27.34 -1.04 -16.21
CA THR A 852 26.96 -2.31 -15.56
C THR A 852 25.77 -2.13 -14.62
N LEU A 853 25.77 -1.09 -13.78
CA LEU A 853 24.61 -0.78 -12.93
C LEU A 853 23.37 -0.42 -13.78
N ALA A 854 23.52 0.40 -14.83
CA ALA A 854 22.41 0.76 -15.72
C ALA A 854 21.84 -0.46 -16.49
N LYS A 855 22.69 -1.40 -16.92
CA LYS A 855 22.26 -2.66 -17.54
C LYS A 855 21.45 -3.50 -16.55
N TRP A 856 21.94 -3.65 -15.32
CA TRP A 856 21.24 -4.38 -14.27
C TRP A 856 19.90 -3.74 -13.86
N GLN A 857 19.85 -2.42 -13.70
CA GLN A 857 18.62 -1.67 -13.43
C GLN A 857 17.57 -1.93 -14.52
N SER A 858 17.95 -1.75 -15.79
CA SER A 858 17.08 -1.98 -16.95
C SER A 858 16.55 -3.42 -17.03
N LEU A 859 17.37 -4.41 -16.72
CA LEU A 859 16.97 -5.82 -16.67
C LEU A 859 15.96 -6.12 -15.55
N ILE A 860 16.19 -5.57 -14.35
CA ILE A 860 15.34 -5.77 -13.17
C ILE A 860 13.98 -5.08 -13.37
N ASP A 861 13.97 -3.85 -13.89
CA ASP A 861 12.74 -3.10 -14.15
C ASP A 861 11.91 -3.76 -15.26
N SER A 862 12.58 -4.22 -16.34
CA SER A 862 11.93 -4.98 -17.41
C SER A 862 11.31 -6.29 -16.90
N ALA A 863 11.93 -6.96 -15.94
CA ALA A 863 11.43 -8.20 -15.36
C ALA A 863 10.30 -7.99 -14.34
N LYS A 864 10.13 -6.78 -13.79
CA LYS A 864 9.04 -6.42 -12.86
C LYS A 864 7.81 -5.81 -13.56
N ALA A 865 7.91 -5.53 -14.85
CA ALA A 865 6.83 -5.00 -15.68
C ALA A 865 6.01 -6.08 -16.42
N VAL A 866 6.20 -7.36 -16.07
CA VAL A 866 5.64 -8.56 -16.73
C VAL A 866 5.04 -9.51 -15.70
#